data_AF-A0A9N9ZAE4-F1
#
_entry.id   AF-A0A9N9ZAE4-F1
#
_cell.length_a   1.000
_cell.length_b   1.000
_cell.length_c   1.000
_cell.angle_alpha   90.00
_cell.angle_beta   90.00
_cell.angle_gamma   90.00
#
_symmetry.space_group_name_H-M   'P 1'
#
loop_
_entity.id
_entity.type
_entity.pdbx_description
1 polymer ?
#
loop_
_entity_poly.entity_id
_entity_poly.type
_entity_poly.pdbx_seq_one_letter_code
_entity_poly.pdbx_strand_id
1 'polypeptide(L)'
;MDFGTSLPEIVQDSRLDVRFASEGHRRYTIHPQAATRRSRYVEERWVHERVLGQGGQGSVDLQVKDMGRPGTLQHRAVKKIRLQRGEAQQSKMIQRELEAIFKFSQARANIWQYSELFVQSYGWFVSDGLIHIAMEYHELGDLQHFLDDPSRCPGKRLPEHGVHDISLQVLDALCLMHEQGFSHRDLKPASTRLSTRPFAADMWSYGETIYRMFTGQPMFDGDTLLDYWQGRASFPEEALRRLKISNAAIDFIKKLVVAESEERISSEQALHDPWIDAPPPQPHQQSESTQKDQTLAFRPRPKSDENSNMWPNSSSTGIQTAIFSSTAGSTYSNFWPDEPSTTGTQLRQTTYSNLWPESTSTNPTSYPGSTHTPHQTGLPSTGPSTQSRSASQASTGSSSVHAASDPGMPGPHHHTLEKCRKLNSKAEIAFKDENYQLAETAYREVWNIKTRTFGSGHPETVDSKMKLAEAMVEQGNDQKLIMAESMFREVWQLRKATLGDEHRDTLLAEQNLASALSCLDRDDEAEGMFGGVLSAQRRTLGDDHDDTLKTMGGLADLLLNGEENDVEERVEEASELFEQVLEIRLESLGVEHDETALAMQRTSSAYFKERLFAEAQSLSEKALHIIRSKYGRDHKKAFGIMEGLAGTLHMQGKAEECEKLLRELVEVKIRVLGEAQAVDAIDDLAEHLRREGKKDEAEQYYRKALRIQKNEETVDQRTLVIMEALAMLLFKQGKDEEEAKSLSREVVDIRKNLDGIENPATLHSMHVLAKLLSDGLS
;
A
#
# COMPACT_ATOMS: atom_id res chain seq x y z
N MET A 1 -27.99 30.43 -30.95
CA MET A 1 -26.70 31.10 -31.13
C MET A 1 -25.74 30.01 -31.55
N ASP A 2 -25.14 30.08 -32.72
CA ASP A 2 -24.07 29.16 -33.08
C ASP A 2 -22.79 29.60 -32.37
N PHE A 3 -22.33 28.76 -31.45
CA PHE A 3 -20.91 28.75 -31.10
C PHE A 3 -20.19 28.19 -32.32
N GLY A 4 -19.64 29.08 -33.14
CA GLY A 4 -18.92 28.71 -34.36
C GLY A 4 -17.91 27.59 -34.08
N THR A 5 -17.94 26.57 -34.93
CA THR A 5 -17.20 25.29 -34.91
C THR A 5 -16.06 25.14 -33.90
N SER A 6 -16.13 24.04 -33.13
CA SER A 6 -15.20 23.53 -32.10
C SER A 6 -15.13 24.29 -30.78
N LEU A 7 -16.15 24.09 -29.94
CA LEU A 7 -15.94 24.03 -28.48
C LEU A 7 -15.03 22.80 -28.16
N PRO A 8 -14.17 22.85 -27.12
CA PRO A 8 -13.45 21.65 -26.67
C PRO A 8 -14.41 20.52 -26.29
N GLU A 9 -14.04 19.27 -26.57
CA GLU A 9 -14.88 18.08 -26.36
C GLU A 9 -15.45 18.00 -24.94
N ILE A 10 -14.60 18.22 -23.93
CA ILE A 10 -15.01 18.25 -22.51
C ILE A 10 -16.10 19.30 -22.20
N VAL A 11 -16.11 20.44 -22.92
CA VAL A 11 -17.15 21.48 -22.78
C VAL A 11 -18.43 21.06 -23.50
N GLN A 12 -18.33 20.32 -24.60
CA GLN A 12 -19.51 19.76 -25.30
C GLN A 12 -20.17 18.65 -24.47
N ASP A 13 -19.38 17.71 -23.94
CA ASP A 13 -19.82 16.63 -23.03
C ASP A 13 -20.53 17.17 -21.78
N SER A 14 -20.11 18.33 -21.28
CA SER A 14 -20.66 18.97 -20.08
C SER A 14 -21.97 19.74 -20.31
N ARG A 15 -22.50 19.74 -21.53
CA ARG A 15 -23.69 20.52 -21.88
C ARG A 15 -24.96 19.79 -21.42
N LEU A 16 -25.72 20.46 -20.56
CA LEU A 16 -27.00 19.97 -20.07
C LEU A 16 -28.09 20.20 -21.12
N ASP A 17 -28.89 19.17 -21.42
CA ASP A 17 -30.19 19.35 -22.07
C ASP A 17 -31.17 19.90 -21.02
N VAL A 18 -31.89 20.96 -21.37
CA VAL A 18 -32.68 21.74 -20.41
C VAL A 18 -34.03 22.11 -21.01
N ARG A 19 -35.09 21.80 -20.27
CA ARG A 19 -36.44 22.28 -20.55
C ARG A 19 -36.91 23.21 -19.45
N PHE A 20 -37.61 24.27 -19.84
CA PHE A 20 -38.22 25.22 -18.92
C PHE A 20 -39.71 24.97 -18.81
N ALA A 21 -40.21 24.82 -17.59
CA ALA A 21 -41.63 24.71 -17.29
C ALA A 21 -42.05 25.75 -16.26
N SER A 22 -43.32 26.16 -16.30
CA SER A 22 -43.91 27.10 -15.34
C SER A 22 -45.19 26.52 -14.76
N GLU A 23 -45.17 26.18 -13.47
CA GLU A 23 -46.36 25.77 -12.72
C GLU A 23 -46.68 26.88 -11.72
N GLY A 24 -47.75 27.65 -11.99
CA GLY A 24 -48.09 28.85 -11.23
C GLY A 24 -47.00 29.93 -11.31
N HIS A 25 -46.52 30.39 -10.15
CA HIS A 25 -45.48 31.42 -10.04
C HIS A 25 -44.04 30.85 -10.06
N ARG A 26 -43.86 29.53 -10.11
CA ARG A 26 -42.55 28.87 -10.05
C ARG A 26 -42.06 28.48 -11.44
N ARG A 27 -40.79 28.78 -11.74
CA ARG A 27 -40.09 28.29 -12.93
C ARG A 27 -39.20 27.10 -12.57
N TYR A 28 -39.24 26.10 -13.43
CA TYR A 28 -38.49 24.85 -13.29
C TYR A 28 -37.42 24.75 -14.39
N THR A 29 -36.23 24.31 -14.00
CA THR A 29 -35.19 23.83 -14.91
C THR A 29 -35.22 22.31 -14.86
N ILE A 30 -35.53 21.65 -15.98
CA ILE A 30 -35.67 20.18 -16.06
C ILE A 30 -34.51 19.58 -16.84
N HIS A 31 -33.76 18.67 -16.21
CA HIS A 31 -32.65 17.93 -16.80
C HIS A 31 -33.07 16.48 -17.09
N PRO A 32 -33.05 16.02 -18.36
CA PRO A 32 -33.18 14.61 -18.70
C PRO A 32 -31.79 13.96 -18.76
N GLN A 33 -31.43 13.10 -17.80
CA GLN A 33 -30.21 12.31 -17.90
C GLN A 33 -30.32 11.23 -18.98
N ALA A 34 -29.26 11.08 -19.79
CA ALA A 34 -29.17 10.01 -20.78
C ALA A 34 -28.98 8.65 -20.09
N ALA A 35 -29.69 7.62 -20.57
CA ALA A 35 -29.65 6.29 -19.98
C ALA A 35 -28.31 5.59 -20.25
N THR A 36 -27.59 5.22 -19.18
CA THR A 36 -26.61 4.14 -19.25
C THR A 36 -27.35 2.80 -19.35
N ARG A 37 -26.67 1.74 -19.85
CA ARG A 37 -27.26 0.42 -20.21
C ARG A 37 -28.06 -0.32 -19.11
N ARG A 38 -28.16 0.21 -17.88
CA ARG A 38 -28.91 -0.38 -16.76
C ARG A 38 -29.81 0.60 -15.96
N SER A 39 -29.94 1.88 -16.35
CA SER A 39 -30.76 2.85 -15.60
C SER A 39 -31.95 3.40 -16.39
N ARG A 40 -33.07 3.67 -15.70
CA ARG A 40 -34.24 4.37 -16.26
C ARG A 40 -34.00 5.88 -16.30
N TYR A 41 -34.66 6.58 -17.23
CA TYR A 41 -34.70 8.04 -17.25
C TYR A 41 -35.13 8.60 -15.89
N VAL A 42 -34.31 9.47 -15.32
CA VAL A 42 -34.65 10.31 -14.17
C VAL A 42 -34.67 11.75 -14.66
N GLU A 43 -35.85 12.39 -14.61
CA GLU A 43 -35.97 13.83 -14.82
C GLU A 43 -35.70 14.55 -13.50
N GLU A 44 -34.70 15.43 -13.47
CA GLU A 44 -34.50 16.29 -12.30
C GLU A 44 -35.20 17.64 -12.47
N ARG A 45 -36.04 18.02 -11.51
CA ARG A 45 -36.71 19.32 -11.47
C ARG A 45 -36.02 20.24 -10.48
N TRP A 46 -35.60 21.43 -10.93
CA TRP A 46 -34.91 22.41 -10.08
C TRP A 46 -35.62 23.77 -10.08
N VAL A 47 -35.83 24.35 -8.89
CA VAL A 47 -36.57 25.59 -8.65
C VAL A 47 -35.62 26.65 -8.09
N HIS A 48 -35.72 27.90 -8.56
CA HIS A 48 -35.00 29.04 -7.96
C HIS A 48 -35.54 29.35 -6.56
N GLU A 49 -34.64 29.46 -5.58
CA GLU A 49 -34.98 29.82 -4.20
C GLU A 49 -34.64 31.28 -3.90
N ARG A 50 -33.38 31.68 -4.08
CA ARG A 50 -32.87 33.04 -3.81
C ARG A 50 -31.63 33.37 -4.62
N VAL A 51 -31.27 34.65 -4.68
CA VAL A 51 -29.96 35.09 -5.19
C VAL A 51 -28.93 34.99 -4.06
N LEU A 52 -27.77 34.39 -4.35
CA LEU A 52 -26.64 34.27 -3.42
C LEU A 52 -25.69 35.47 -3.52
N GLY A 53 -25.49 36.01 -4.72
CA GLY A 53 -24.62 37.16 -4.94
C GLY A 53 -24.72 37.75 -6.34
N GLN A 54 -24.24 38.99 -6.49
CA GLN A 54 -24.21 39.72 -7.75
C GLN A 54 -22.90 40.50 -7.88
N GLY A 55 -22.19 40.32 -9.01
CA GLY A 55 -20.88 40.92 -9.25
C GLY A 55 -20.69 41.37 -10.70
N GLY A 56 -19.50 41.89 -11.03
CA GLY A 56 -19.23 42.52 -12.33
C GLY A 56 -19.37 41.62 -13.57
N GLN A 57 -19.39 40.30 -13.40
CA GLN A 57 -19.54 39.31 -14.48
C GLN A 57 -20.95 38.68 -14.57
N GLY A 58 -21.80 38.84 -13.55
CA GLY A 58 -23.02 38.03 -13.45
C GLY A 58 -23.69 38.00 -12.07
N SER A 59 -24.71 37.13 -11.94
CA SER A 59 -25.33 36.77 -10.65
C SER A 59 -25.18 35.28 -10.37
N VAL A 60 -25.26 34.89 -9.10
CA VAL A 60 -25.31 33.50 -8.67
C VAL A 60 -26.63 33.26 -7.93
N ASP A 61 -27.37 32.25 -8.36
CA ASP A 61 -28.65 31.86 -7.80
C ASP A 61 -28.54 30.53 -7.03
N LEU A 62 -29.23 30.40 -5.90
CA LEU A 62 -29.49 29.13 -5.24
C LEU A 62 -30.70 28.45 -5.90
N GLN A 63 -30.57 27.17 -6.22
CA GLN A 63 -31.65 26.32 -6.70
C GLN A 63 -31.81 25.07 -5.83
N VAL A 64 -33.06 24.67 -5.61
CA VAL A 64 -33.46 23.48 -4.85
C VAL A 64 -34.07 22.45 -5.79
N LYS A 65 -33.73 21.18 -5.61
CA LYS A 65 -34.34 20.06 -6.34
C LYS A 65 -35.72 19.74 -5.79
N ASP A 66 -36.74 19.77 -6.64
CA ASP A 66 -38.11 19.38 -6.29
C ASP A 66 -38.24 17.86 -6.36
N MET A 67 -38.17 17.21 -5.20
CA MET A 67 -38.17 15.76 -5.04
C MET A 67 -39.57 15.14 -4.92
N GLY A 68 -40.65 15.94 -4.92
CA GLY A 68 -42.04 15.46 -4.85
C GLY A 68 -42.45 14.70 -3.56
N ARG A 69 -41.54 14.51 -2.60
CA ARG A 69 -41.74 13.91 -1.28
C ARG A 69 -40.91 14.65 -0.22
N PRO A 70 -41.36 14.75 1.04
CA PRO A 70 -40.57 15.36 2.11
C PRO A 70 -39.42 14.42 2.54
N GLY A 71 -38.18 14.83 2.28
CA GLY A 71 -36.96 14.14 2.68
C GLY A 71 -35.75 14.64 1.88
N THR A 72 -34.79 15.26 2.57
CA THR A 72 -33.49 15.76 2.06
C THR A 72 -33.57 16.72 0.86
N LEU A 73 -33.45 18.03 1.11
CA LEU A 73 -33.32 19.04 0.06
C LEU A 73 -31.93 18.95 -0.59
N GLN A 74 -31.87 18.80 -1.92
CA GLN A 74 -30.62 18.97 -2.67
C GLN A 74 -30.52 20.41 -3.17
N HIS A 75 -29.44 21.09 -2.81
CA HIS A 75 -29.13 22.46 -3.20
C HIS A 75 -28.07 22.49 -4.30
N ARG A 76 -28.10 23.51 -5.16
CA ARG A 76 -27.01 23.83 -6.10
C ARG A 76 -26.92 25.33 -6.34
N ALA A 77 -25.73 25.82 -6.68
CA ALA A 77 -25.55 27.17 -7.18
C ALA A 77 -25.60 27.21 -8.71
N VAL A 78 -26.09 28.31 -9.29
CA VAL A 78 -26.09 28.55 -10.73
C VAL A 78 -25.53 29.93 -11.03
N LYS A 79 -24.32 30.00 -11.58
CA LYS A 79 -23.67 31.25 -12.03
C LYS A 79 -24.21 31.62 -13.43
N LYS A 80 -24.75 32.84 -13.56
CA LYS A 80 -25.30 33.42 -14.78
C LYS A 80 -24.34 34.43 -15.38
N ILE A 81 -23.78 34.12 -16.55
CA ILE A 81 -22.80 34.97 -17.24
C ILE A 81 -23.45 35.63 -18.47
N ARG A 82 -23.28 36.95 -18.59
CA ARG A 82 -23.89 37.74 -19.68
C ARG A 82 -23.00 37.79 -20.91
N LEU A 83 -23.51 37.26 -22.03
CA LEU A 83 -22.88 37.41 -23.34
C LEU A 83 -23.09 38.83 -23.86
N GLN A 84 -22.00 39.58 -24.09
CA GLN A 84 -22.07 40.80 -24.90
C GLN A 84 -21.98 40.42 -26.39
N ARG A 85 -22.70 41.15 -27.25
CA ARG A 85 -22.69 40.86 -28.70
C ARG A 85 -21.54 41.61 -29.38
N GLY A 86 -20.70 40.89 -30.13
CA GLY A 86 -19.87 41.47 -31.19
C GLY A 86 -18.38 41.16 -31.15
N GLU A 87 -17.83 40.70 -30.03
CA GLU A 87 -16.37 40.50 -29.89
C GLU A 87 -15.95 39.03 -29.98
N ALA A 88 -15.35 38.64 -31.11
CA ALA A 88 -14.78 37.30 -31.30
C ALA A 88 -13.71 36.93 -30.26
N GLN A 89 -13.05 37.93 -29.66
CA GLN A 89 -12.10 37.75 -28.58
C GLN A 89 -12.78 37.34 -27.26
N GLN A 90 -13.98 37.86 -26.98
CA GLN A 90 -14.77 37.48 -25.80
C GLN A 90 -15.26 36.03 -25.91
N SER A 91 -15.66 35.58 -27.11
CA SER A 91 -16.03 34.18 -27.33
C SER A 91 -14.89 33.22 -27.01
N LYS A 92 -13.64 33.52 -27.45
CA LYS A 92 -12.46 32.71 -27.12
C LYS A 92 -12.08 32.72 -25.64
N MET A 93 -12.31 33.84 -24.94
CA MET A 93 -12.10 33.94 -23.49
C MET A 93 -13.07 33.03 -22.73
N ILE A 94 -14.37 33.12 -23.04
CA ILE A 94 -15.41 32.28 -22.42
C ILE A 94 -15.20 30.79 -22.74
N GLN A 95 -14.76 30.45 -23.95
CA GLN A 95 -14.42 29.06 -24.30
C GLN A 95 -13.33 28.49 -23.38
N ARG A 96 -12.25 29.26 -23.12
CA ARG A 96 -11.16 28.84 -22.22
C ARG A 96 -11.56 28.82 -20.75
N GLU A 97 -12.44 29.72 -20.32
CA GLU A 97 -12.99 29.69 -18.96
C GLU A 97 -13.87 28.46 -18.72
N LEU A 98 -14.75 28.11 -19.67
CA LEU A 98 -15.55 26.89 -19.59
C LEU A 98 -14.67 25.63 -19.66
N GLU A 99 -13.66 25.62 -20.52
CA GLU A 99 -12.68 24.53 -20.63
C GLU A 99 -11.92 24.33 -19.31
N ALA A 100 -11.43 25.40 -18.69
CA ALA A 100 -10.79 25.35 -17.38
C ALA A 100 -11.73 24.78 -16.31
N ILE A 101 -12.96 25.33 -16.20
CA ILE A 101 -13.96 24.86 -15.25
C ILE A 101 -14.16 23.35 -15.42
N PHE A 102 -14.56 22.87 -16.60
CA PHE A 102 -14.86 21.45 -16.78
C PHE A 102 -13.64 20.52 -16.71
N LYS A 103 -12.43 21.02 -16.96
CA LYS A 103 -11.19 20.24 -16.78
C LYS A 103 -10.86 20.00 -15.31
N PHE A 104 -11.15 20.95 -14.42
CA PHE A 104 -10.82 20.84 -12.98
C PHE A 104 -12.01 20.49 -12.07
N SER A 105 -13.25 20.63 -12.55
CA SER A 105 -14.47 20.44 -11.73
C SER A 105 -15.31 19.19 -12.07
N GLN A 106 -14.83 18.29 -12.92
CA GLN A 106 -15.52 17.03 -13.26
C GLN A 106 -14.99 15.85 -12.43
N ALA A 107 -15.88 15.15 -11.73
CA ALA A 107 -15.60 13.84 -11.16
C ALA A 107 -15.60 12.74 -12.24
N ARG A 108 -14.56 12.71 -13.09
CA ARG A 108 -14.27 11.54 -13.97
C ARG A 108 -13.46 10.51 -13.18
N ALA A 109 -13.66 9.22 -13.49
CA ALA A 109 -13.20 8.07 -12.69
C ALA A 109 -11.68 7.99 -12.40
N ASN A 110 -10.86 8.78 -13.10
CA ASN A 110 -9.41 8.81 -12.95
C ASN A 110 -8.89 10.10 -12.27
N ILE A 111 -9.79 10.99 -11.82
CA ILE A 111 -9.49 12.31 -11.23
C ILE A 111 -10.30 12.52 -9.93
N TRP A 112 -10.43 11.47 -9.12
CA TRP A 112 -11.00 11.56 -7.77
C TRP A 112 -10.08 12.31 -6.78
N GLN A 113 -8.81 12.48 -7.13
CA GLN A 113 -7.78 12.99 -6.22
C GLN A 113 -7.92 14.48 -5.89
N TYR A 114 -8.74 15.24 -6.64
CA TYR A 114 -8.74 16.72 -6.62
C TYR A 114 -10.13 17.36 -6.50
N SER A 115 -11.19 16.57 -6.28
CA SER A 115 -12.56 17.08 -6.16
C SER A 115 -12.80 18.00 -4.95
N GLU A 116 -11.87 18.04 -3.99
CA GLU A 116 -11.94 18.89 -2.80
C GLU A 116 -11.33 20.29 -3.00
N LEU A 117 -10.54 20.50 -4.08
CA LEU A 117 -9.83 21.76 -4.34
C LEU A 117 -10.58 22.71 -5.29
N PHE A 118 -11.53 22.20 -6.07
CA PHE A 118 -12.28 22.96 -7.07
C PHE A 118 -13.77 22.71 -6.95
N VAL A 119 -14.55 23.80 -6.99
CA VAL A 119 -16.02 23.74 -6.90
C VAL A 119 -16.58 22.84 -8.00
N GLN A 120 -17.19 21.70 -7.63
CA GLN A 120 -17.72 20.71 -8.57
C GLN A 120 -18.77 21.35 -9.51
N SER A 121 -18.64 21.12 -10.82
CA SER A 121 -19.65 21.56 -11.80
C SER A 121 -20.48 20.39 -12.30
N TYR A 122 -21.80 20.60 -12.32
CA TYR A 122 -22.78 19.66 -12.85
C TYR A 122 -23.05 19.87 -14.36
N GLY A 123 -22.42 20.85 -14.99
CA GLY A 123 -22.59 21.17 -16.42
C GLY A 123 -23.15 22.58 -16.67
N TRP A 124 -23.41 22.90 -17.93
CA TRP A 124 -23.87 24.22 -18.37
C TRP A 124 -24.99 24.19 -19.40
N PHE A 125 -25.74 25.29 -19.49
CA PHE A 125 -26.81 25.50 -20.48
C PHE A 125 -26.94 26.98 -20.86
N VAL A 126 -27.79 27.27 -21.85
CA VAL A 126 -28.06 28.64 -22.32
C VAL A 126 -29.56 28.92 -22.24
N SER A 127 -29.93 30.04 -21.60
CA SER A 127 -31.30 30.58 -21.59
C SER A 127 -31.24 32.10 -21.67
N ASP A 128 -32.22 32.72 -22.34
CA ASP A 128 -32.40 34.19 -22.37
C ASP A 128 -31.15 34.99 -22.82
N GLY A 129 -30.24 34.36 -23.57
CA GLY A 129 -28.96 34.94 -23.99
C GLY A 129 -27.86 34.96 -22.93
N LEU A 130 -28.03 34.22 -21.82
CA LEU A 130 -27.07 34.04 -20.74
C LEU A 130 -26.54 32.60 -20.71
N ILE A 131 -25.26 32.44 -20.42
CA ILE A 131 -24.68 31.13 -20.06
C ILE A 131 -24.97 30.88 -18.58
N HIS A 132 -25.47 29.69 -18.28
CA HIS A 132 -25.75 29.22 -16.92
C HIS A 132 -24.81 28.06 -16.62
N ILE A 133 -24.01 28.17 -15.57
CA ILE A 133 -23.11 27.10 -15.09
C ILE A 133 -23.68 26.60 -13.78
N ALA A 134 -24.07 25.32 -13.74
CA ALA A 134 -24.56 24.65 -12.54
C ALA A 134 -23.36 24.05 -11.77
N MET A 135 -23.34 24.27 -10.46
CA MET A 135 -22.25 23.86 -9.58
C MET A 135 -22.79 23.50 -8.20
N GLU A 136 -21.99 22.80 -7.42
CA GLU A 136 -22.30 22.51 -6.02
C GLU A 136 -22.52 23.80 -5.20
N TYR A 137 -23.18 23.66 -4.06
CA TYR A 137 -23.47 24.76 -3.15
C TYR A 137 -22.80 24.51 -1.80
N HIS A 138 -21.90 25.41 -1.41
CA HIS A 138 -21.21 25.38 -0.13
C HIS A 138 -21.94 26.26 0.89
N GLU A 139 -22.49 25.65 1.94
CA GLU A 139 -23.30 26.36 2.95
C GLU A 139 -22.49 27.37 3.78
N LEU A 140 -21.16 27.22 3.84
CA LEU A 140 -20.26 28.09 4.58
C LEU A 140 -19.93 29.41 3.85
N GLY A 141 -20.28 29.52 2.56
CA GLY A 141 -19.99 30.70 1.74
C GLY A 141 -18.53 30.79 1.29
N ASP A 142 -18.09 31.98 0.87
CA ASP A 142 -16.71 32.25 0.47
C ASP A 142 -15.84 32.77 1.64
N LEU A 143 -14.52 32.73 1.45
CA LEU A 143 -13.54 33.14 2.45
C LEU A 143 -13.69 34.61 2.88
N GLN A 144 -14.10 35.51 1.97
CA GLN A 144 -14.30 36.92 2.32
C GLN A 144 -15.52 37.08 3.22
N HIS A 145 -16.62 36.37 2.93
CA HIS A 145 -17.79 36.30 3.80
C HIS A 145 -17.45 35.73 5.18
N PHE A 146 -16.62 34.67 5.24
CA PHE A 146 -16.15 34.10 6.50
C PHE A 146 -15.32 35.08 7.33
N LEU A 147 -14.40 35.81 6.70
CA LEU A 147 -13.59 36.85 7.35
C LEU A 147 -14.43 38.07 7.79
N ASP A 148 -15.49 38.40 7.05
CA ASP A 148 -16.36 39.53 7.34
C ASP A 148 -17.41 39.26 8.44
N ASP A 149 -17.78 37.99 8.68
CA ASP A 149 -18.72 37.57 9.74
C ASP A 149 -18.06 37.68 11.14
N PRO A 150 -18.44 38.66 11.99
CA PRO A 150 -17.80 38.87 13.29
C PRO A 150 -18.07 37.75 14.29
N SER A 151 -19.07 36.89 14.03
CA SER A 151 -19.38 35.73 14.88
C SER A 151 -18.49 34.52 14.58
N ARG A 152 -17.92 34.45 13.37
CA ARG A 152 -17.01 33.38 12.91
C ARG A 152 -15.54 33.79 12.98
N CYS A 153 -15.24 35.03 12.61
CA CYS A 153 -13.88 35.56 12.54
C CYS A 153 -13.75 36.87 13.33
N PRO A 154 -13.60 36.81 14.68
CA PRO A 154 -13.44 38.00 15.50
C PRO A 154 -12.25 38.86 15.06
N GLY A 155 -12.52 40.12 14.69
CA GLY A 155 -11.49 41.05 14.21
C GLY A 155 -11.04 40.84 12.76
N LYS A 156 -11.70 39.96 11.99
CA LYS A 156 -11.42 39.67 10.56
C LYS A 156 -10.03 39.10 10.27
N ARG A 157 -9.48 38.30 11.19
CA ARG A 157 -8.12 37.74 11.11
C ARG A 157 -8.07 36.27 11.50
N LEU A 158 -7.17 35.54 10.87
CA LEU A 158 -6.90 34.14 11.16
C LEU A 158 -5.54 33.97 11.87
N PRO A 159 -5.39 32.95 12.75
CA PRO A 159 -4.10 32.59 13.34
C PRO A 159 -3.17 31.96 12.30
N GLU A 160 -1.86 32.04 12.51
CA GLU A 160 -0.87 31.66 11.48
C GLU A 160 -1.00 30.22 10.97
N HIS A 161 -1.34 29.24 11.81
CA HIS A 161 -1.62 27.87 11.34
C HIS A 161 -2.82 27.83 10.38
N GLY A 162 -3.93 28.49 10.70
CA GLY A 162 -5.11 28.52 9.82
C GLY A 162 -4.88 29.31 8.54
N VAL A 163 -4.04 30.36 8.58
CA VAL A 163 -3.59 31.06 7.36
C VAL A 163 -2.74 30.12 6.51
N HIS A 164 -1.77 29.42 7.11
CA HIS A 164 -0.89 28.46 6.44
C HIS A 164 -1.70 27.35 5.74
N ASP A 165 -2.66 26.74 6.43
CA ASP A 165 -3.45 25.61 5.89
C ASP A 165 -4.33 26.02 4.70
N ILE A 166 -4.98 27.19 4.76
CA ILE A 166 -5.72 27.77 3.60
C ILE A 166 -4.75 28.16 2.48
N SER A 167 -3.57 28.68 2.83
CA SER A 167 -2.55 29.08 1.86
C SER A 167 -2.01 27.88 1.09
N LEU A 168 -1.85 26.71 1.72
CA LEU A 168 -1.49 25.46 1.07
C LEU A 168 -2.54 25.03 0.03
N GLN A 169 -3.82 25.01 0.40
CA GLN A 169 -4.91 24.59 -0.51
C GLN A 169 -4.99 25.47 -1.76
N VAL A 170 -4.85 26.78 -1.60
CA VAL A 170 -4.84 27.73 -2.74
C VAL A 170 -3.59 27.56 -3.60
N LEU A 171 -2.42 27.30 -3.01
CA LEU A 171 -1.17 27.08 -3.75
C LEU A 171 -1.18 25.77 -4.53
N ASP A 172 -1.68 24.70 -3.94
CA ASP A 172 -1.88 23.39 -4.59
C ASP A 172 -2.77 23.54 -5.84
N ALA A 173 -3.91 24.24 -5.72
CA ALA A 173 -4.79 24.53 -6.84
C ALA A 173 -4.12 25.40 -7.93
N LEU A 174 -3.32 26.40 -7.55
CA LEU A 174 -2.58 27.24 -8.48
C LEU A 174 -1.50 26.46 -9.23
N CYS A 175 -0.75 25.58 -8.57
CA CYS A 175 0.24 24.71 -9.20
C CYS A 175 -0.40 23.84 -10.29
N LEU A 176 -1.49 23.16 -9.94
CA LEU A 176 -2.28 22.36 -10.88
C LEU A 176 -2.71 23.14 -12.13
N MET A 177 -3.25 24.35 -11.94
CA MET A 177 -3.65 25.19 -13.07
C MET A 177 -2.44 25.56 -13.93
N HIS A 178 -1.35 26.02 -13.31
CA HIS A 178 -0.16 26.50 -14.02
C HIS A 178 0.55 25.39 -14.80
N GLU A 179 0.73 24.20 -14.23
CA GLU A 179 1.28 23.01 -14.92
C GLU A 179 0.48 22.66 -16.18
N GLN A 180 -0.85 22.77 -16.09
CA GLN A 180 -1.77 22.48 -17.19
C GLN A 180 -1.91 23.65 -18.18
N GLY A 181 -1.15 24.74 -18.03
CA GLY A 181 -1.16 25.91 -18.91
C GLY A 181 -2.29 26.91 -18.64
N PHE A 182 -3.06 26.73 -17.57
CA PHE A 182 -4.16 27.59 -17.16
C PHE A 182 -3.72 28.56 -16.06
N SER A 183 -4.23 29.79 -16.11
CA SER A 183 -4.00 30.85 -15.12
C SER A 183 -5.36 31.29 -14.62
N HIS A 184 -5.53 31.47 -13.31
CA HIS A 184 -6.84 31.73 -12.70
C HIS A 184 -7.42 33.09 -13.13
N ARG A 185 -6.61 34.16 -13.17
CA ARG A 185 -6.93 35.53 -13.68
C ARG A 185 -8.07 36.29 -13.02
N ASP A 186 -8.93 35.62 -12.25
CA ASP A 186 -10.06 36.20 -11.51
C ASP A 186 -9.88 36.09 -10.00
N LEU A 187 -8.63 35.92 -9.56
CA LEU A 187 -8.21 36.00 -8.16
C LEU A 187 -8.19 37.50 -7.77
N LYS A 188 -9.35 37.99 -7.32
CA LYS A 188 -9.74 39.41 -7.29
C LYS A 188 -10.55 39.78 -6.05
N PRO A 189 -10.65 41.09 -5.73
CA PRO A 189 -11.94 41.75 -6.02
C PRO A 189 -12.02 42.68 -7.25
N ALA A 190 -10.92 43.18 -7.84
CA ALA A 190 -10.98 44.05 -9.03
C ALA A 190 -9.86 43.79 -10.07
N SER A 191 -10.09 44.21 -11.32
CA SER A 191 -9.55 43.49 -12.51
C SER A 191 -8.22 43.97 -13.09
N THR A 192 -7.24 43.06 -13.14
CA THR A 192 -5.89 43.19 -13.75
C THR A 192 -5.89 43.29 -15.28
N ARG A 193 -4.89 43.99 -15.84
CA ARG A 193 -4.32 43.72 -17.18
C ARG A 193 -2.82 44.07 -17.26
N LEU A 194 -2.13 43.34 -18.16
CA LEU A 194 -0.75 43.49 -18.64
C LEU A 194 0.40 43.05 -17.69
N SER A 195 0.87 41.81 -17.86
CA SER A 195 2.31 41.47 -17.89
C SER A 195 2.54 40.12 -18.62
N THR A 196 3.79 39.83 -18.99
CA THR A 196 4.26 38.80 -19.93
C THR A 196 4.34 37.37 -19.38
N ARG A 197 4.05 37.13 -18.10
CA ARG A 197 3.79 35.79 -17.54
C ARG A 197 2.38 35.72 -16.96
N PRO A 198 1.47 34.86 -17.49
CA PRO A 198 0.07 34.85 -17.04
C PRO A 198 -0.10 34.39 -15.60
N PHE A 199 0.79 33.52 -15.11
CA PHE A 199 0.78 32.94 -13.76
C PHE A 199 1.30 33.88 -12.67
N ALA A 200 2.18 34.83 -13.03
CA ALA A 200 2.76 35.76 -12.06
C ALA A 200 1.71 36.68 -11.41
N ALA A 201 0.62 36.98 -12.14
CA ALA A 201 -0.51 37.74 -11.60
C ALA A 201 -1.27 36.94 -10.53
N ASP A 202 -1.43 35.64 -10.72
CA ASP A 202 -2.10 34.76 -9.75
C ASP A 202 -1.25 34.63 -8.47
N MET A 203 0.09 34.54 -8.59
CA MET A 203 1.01 34.53 -7.43
C MET A 203 0.97 35.85 -6.63
N TRP A 204 0.80 36.99 -7.29
CA TRP A 204 0.60 38.27 -6.60
C TRP A 204 -0.72 38.28 -5.81
N SER A 205 -1.83 37.90 -6.45
CA SER A 205 -3.13 37.84 -5.78
C SER A 205 -3.18 36.82 -4.66
N TYR A 206 -2.40 35.73 -4.76
CA TYR A 206 -2.18 34.79 -3.68
C TYR A 206 -1.49 35.48 -2.48
N GLY A 207 -0.37 36.18 -2.69
CA GLY A 207 0.30 36.97 -1.64
C GLY A 207 -0.59 38.03 -0.98
N GLU A 208 -1.39 38.76 -1.77
CA GLU A 208 -2.42 39.69 -1.28
C GLU A 208 -3.47 38.99 -0.40
N THR A 209 -3.89 37.77 -0.78
CA THR A 209 -4.87 36.98 -0.03
C THR A 209 -4.30 36.53 1.31
N ILE A 210 -3.05 36.05 1.35
CA ILE A 210 -2.34 35.69 2.59
C ILE A 210 -2.25 36.92 3.52
N TYR A 211 -1.79 38.06 2.99
CA TYR A 211 -1.69 39.30 3.76
C TYR A 211 -3.05 39.73 4.36
N ARG A 212 -4.14 39.58 3.59
CA ARG A 212 -5.49 39.92 4.04
C ARG A 212 -6.01 38.93 5.10
N MET A 213 -5.72 37.64 5.01
CA MET A 213 -6.07 36.67 6.05
C MET A 213 -5.38 36.99 7.39
N PHE A 214 -4.13 37.46 7.36
CA PHE A 214 -3.40 37.89 8.57
C PHE A 214 -3.92 39.23 9.14
N THR A 215 -4.14 40.24 8.30
CA THR A 215 -4.36 41.62 8.76
C THR A 215 -5.82 42.07 8.78
N GLY A 216 -6.69 41.37 8.05
CA GLY A 216 -8.08 41.75 7.79
C GLY A 216 -8.23 42.96 6.85
N GLN A 217 -7.16 43.39 6.19
CA GLN A 217 -7.07 44.61 5.37
C GLN A 217 -6.33 44.31 4.05
N PRO A 218 -6.51 45.12 2.98
CA PRO A 218 -5.67 45.01 1.78
C PRO A 218 -4.20 45.37 2.10
N MET A 219 -3.27 44.83 1.30
CA MET A 219 -1.84 45.12 1.45
C MET A 219 -1.51 46.58 1.09
N PHE A 220 -2.13 47.08 0.02
CA PHE A 220 -1.99 48.45 -0.44
C PHE A 220 -3.38 49.04 -0.74
N ASP A 221 -3.51 50.35 -0.54
CA ASP A 221 -4.58 51.14 -1.16
C ASP A 221 -4.18 51.56 -2.58
N GLY A 222 -5.09 52.23 -3.30
CA GLY A 222 -4.89 52.55 -4.71
C GLY A 222 -3.70 53.46 -5.00
N ASP A 223 -3.34 54.33 -4.06
CA ASP A 223 -2.23 55.29 -4.21
C ASP A 223 -0.90 54.65 -3.77
N THR A 224 -0.88 53.97 -2.61
CA THR A 224 0.31 53.28 -2.09
C THR A 224 0.77 52.10 -2.95
N LEU A 225 -0.14 51.43 -3.67
CA LEU A 225 0.22 50.37 -4.62
C LEU A 225 1.11 50.90 -5.76
N LEU A 226 0.80 52.10 -6.27
CA LEU A 226 1.58 52.73 -7.34
C LEU A 226 2.96 53.17 -6.84
N ASP A 227 3.03 53.67 -5.60
CA ASP A 227 4.30 54.00 -4.97
C ASP A 227 5.18 52.78 -4.71
N TYR A 228 4.60 51.66 -4.25
CA TYR A 228 5.33 50.41 -4.08
C TYR A 228 5.85 49.88 -5.42
N TRP A 229 5.01 49.87 -6.47
CA TRP A 229 5.42 49.43 -7.80
C TRP A 229 6.52 50.31 -8.43
N GLN A 230 6.56 51.60 -8.11
CA GLN A 230 7.62 52.53 -8.53
C GLN A 230 8.85 52.54 -7.60
N GLY A 231 8.92 51.65 -6.60
CA GLY A 231 10.03 51.59 -5.64
C GLY A 231 10.10 52.78 -4.67
N ARG A 232 9.02 53.58 -4.56
CA ARG A 232 8.90 54.76 -3.68
C ARG A 232 8.38 54.41 -2.28
N ALA A 233 7.73 53.26 -2.12
CA ALA A 233 7.27 52.73 -0.84
C ALA A 233 7.83 51.32 -0.59
N SER A 234 7.95 50.93 0.68
CA SER A 234 8.35 49.58 1.11
C SER A 234 7.13 48.68 1.37
N PHE A 235 7.35 47.36 1.39
CA PHE A 235 6.34 46.39 1.80
C PHE A 235 5.91 46.63 3.27
N PRO A 236 4.60 46.59 3.61
CA PRO A 236 4.06 46.98 4.91
C PRO A 236 4.27 45.93 6.03
N GLU A 237 5.51 45.48 6.24
CA GLU A 237 5.83 44.43 7.23
C GLU A 237 5.49 44.81 8.68
N GLU A 238 5.44 46.10 9.03
CA GLU A 238 5.08 46.57 10.38
C GLU A 238 3.66 46.13 10.81
N ALA A 239 2.74 45.91 9.88
CA ALA A 239 1.43 45.37 10.18
C ALA A 239 1.53 43.91 10.67
N LEU A 240 2.29 43.08 9.96
CA LEU A 240 2.51 41.67 10.28
C LEU A 240 3.38 41.50 11.54
N ARG A 241 4.43 42.32 11.71
CA ARG A 241 5.27 42.30 12.92
C ARG A 241 4.51 42.66 14.19
N ARG A 242 3.58 43.63 14.14
CA ARG A 242 2.69 43.96 15.27
C ARG A 242 1.75 42.81 15.65
N LEU A 243 1.43 41.94 14.71
CA LEU A 243 0.62 40.74 14.90
C LEU A 243 1.44 39.50 15.31
N LYS A 244 2.77 39.65 15.52
CA LYS A 244 3.71 38.57 15.87
C LYS A 244 3.78 37.41 14.86
N ILE A 245 3.48 37.69 13.59
CA ILE A 245 3.61 36.71 12.50
C ILE A 245 5.08 36.35 12.29
N SER A 246 5.37 35.08 11.95
CA SER A 246 6.74 34.59 11.78
C SER A 246 7.49 35.31 10.66
N ASN A 247 8.82 35.42 10.79
CA ASN A 247 9.66 35.98 9.72
C ASN A 247 9.57 35.14 8.44
N ALA A 248 9.40 33.81 8.55
CA ALA A 248 9.25 32.92 7.40
C ALA A 248 8.00 33.28 6.58
N ALA A 249 6.84 33.49 7.23
CA ALA A 249 5.61 33.94 6.57
C ALA A 249 5.79 35.32 5.90
N ILE A 250 6.43 36.27 6.60
CA ILE A 250 6.67 37.63 6.08
C ILE A 250 7.56 37.57 4.83
N ASP A 251 8.63 36.77 4.85
CA ASP A 251 9.56 36.64 3.74
C ASP A 251 8.95 35.83 2.57
N PHE A 252 8.06 34.88 2.84
CA PHE A 252 7.27 34.21 1.80
C PHE A 252 6.35 35.18 1.05
N ILE A 253 5.57 36.00 1.78
CA ILE A 253 4.69 37.02 1.15
C ILE A 253 5.51 37.97 0.29
N LYS A 254 6.69 38.42 0.75
CA LYS A 254 7.58 39.28 -0.05
C LYS A 254 8.01 38.65 -1.39
N LYS A 255 8.30 37.34 -1.42
CA LYS A 255 8.64 36.61 -2.67
C LYS A 255 7.47 36.54 -3.65
N LEU A 256 6.24 36.51 -3.14
CA LEU A 256 5.00 36.51 -3.93
C LEU A 256 4.64 37.88 -4.51
N VAL A 257 4.96 38.97 -3.81
CA VAL A 257 4.54 40.34 -4.17
C VAL A 257 5.69 41.19 -4.73
N VAL A 258 6.74 40.57 -5.28
CA VAL A 258 7.80 41.28 -6.02
C VAL A 258 7.18 42.03 -7.21
N ALA A 259 7.49 43.33 -7.36
CA ALA A 259 6.93 44.18 -8.41
C ALA A 259 7.26 43.66 -9.82
N GLU A 260 8.51 43.28 -10.06
CA GLU A 260 8.95 42.67 -11.31
C GLU A 260 8.45 41.23 -11.47
N SER A 261 7.73 40.95 -12.55
CA SER A 261 7.11 39.63 -12.79
C SER A 261 8.09 38.53 -13.21
N GLU A 262 9.35 38.87 -13.48
CA GLU A 262 10.40 37.90 -13.82
C GLU A 262 11.10 37.35 -12.58
N GLU A 263 11.26 38.17 -11.54
CA GLU A 263 11.87 37.86 -10.24
C GLU A 263 10.88 37.27 -9.22
N ARG A 264 9.57 37.42 -9.47
CA ARG A 264 8.50 36.85 -8.65
C ARG A 264 8.52 35.32 -8.68
N ILE A 265 8.43 34.71 -7.51
CA ILE A 265 8.45 33.25 -7.33
C ILE A 265 7.31 32.57 -8.11
N SER A 266 7.59 31.42 -8.75
CA SER A 266 6.55 30.58 -9.37
C SER A 266 5.76 29.80 -8.32
N SER A 267 4.61 29.23 -8.70
CA SER A 267 3.85 28.34 -7.80
C SER A 267 4.64 27.08 -7.41
N GLU A 268 5.35 26.48 -8.37
CA GLU A 268 6.26 25.35 -8.16
C GLU A 268 7.40 25.69 -7.18
N GLN A 269 8.01 26.87 -7.31
CA GLN A 269 9.05 27.33 -6.38
C GLN A 269 8.48 27.66 -5.00
N ALA A 270 7.26 28.18 -4.93
CA ALA A 270 6.58 28.52 -3.68
C ALA A 270 6.19 27.26 -2.86
N LEU A 271 5.94 26.12 -3.52
CA LEU A 271 5.74 24.82 -2.84
C LEU A 271 6.95 24.35 -2.04
N HIS A 272 8.15 24.84 -2.36
CA HIS A 272 9.41 24.50 -1.70
C HIS A 272 9.95 25.65 -0.83
N ASP A 273 9.09 26.58 -0.44
CA ASP A 273 9.47 27.64 0.48
C ASP A 273 9.56 27.10 1.92
N PRO A 274 10.58 27.47 2.72
CA PRO A 274 10.70 27.04 4.11
C PRO A 274 9.50 27.37 5.01
N TRP A 275 8.63 28.34 4.66
CA TRP A 275 7.37 28.55 5.39
C TRP A 275 6.29 27.50 5.06
N ILE A 276 6.30 26.97 3.83
CA ILE A 276 5.35 26.00 3.29
C ILE A 276 5.77 24.55 3.61
N ASP A 277 7.08 24.27 3.59
CA ASP A 277 7.64 22.96 3.99
C ASP A 277 7.71 22.76 5.53
N ALA A 278 7.49 23.82 6.33
CA ALA A 278 7.51 23.73 7.77
C ALA A 278 6.23 23.09 8.34
N PRO A 279 6.33 22.30 9.44
CA PRO A 279 5.12 21.89 10.16
C PRO A 279 4.39 23.13 10.69
N PRO A 280 3.04 23.16 10.64
CA PRO A 280 2.27 24.35 11.02
C PRO A 280 2.61 24.77 12.46
N PRO A 281 2.88 26.07 12.71
CA PRO A 281 3.38 26.53 14.00
C PRO A 281 2.37 26.22 15.10
N GLN A 282 2.77 25.34 16.03
CA GLN A 282 1.89 24.91 17.13
C GLN A 282 1.39 26.12 17.93
N PRO A 283 0.14 26.10 18.41
CA PRO A 283 -0.40 27.17 19.24
C PRO A 283 0.40 27.26 20.54
N HIS A 284 1.31 28.24 20.60
CA HIS A 284 2.10 28.53 21.80
C HIS A 284 1.15 28.82 22.96
N GLN A 285 1.28 28.06 24.05
CA GLN A 285 0.64 28.38 25.32
C GLN A 285 1.17 29.73 25.81
N GLN A 286 0.45 30.81 25.54
CA GLN A 286 0.76 32.11 26.11
C GLN A 286 0.49 32.04 27.61
N SER A 287 1.51 32.33 28.40
CA SER A 287 1.43 32.44 29.85
C SER A 287 0.65 33.69 30.25
N GLU A 288 -0.68 33.63 30.21
CA GLU A 288 -1.55 34.71 30.67
C GLU A 288 -1.77 34.66 32.19
N SER A 289 -0.93 35.38 32.92
CA SER A 289 -1.28 35.82 34.26
C SER A 289 -2.32 36.95 34.18
N THR A 290 -3.59 36.60 34.44
CA THR A 290 -4.69 37.50 34.84
C THR A 290 -5.04 38.70 33.95
N GLN A 291 -6.15 38.58 33.21
CA GLN A 291 -7.45 39.07 33.71
C GLN A 291 -8.63 38.35 33.02
N LYS A 292 -9.78 38.30 33.70
CA LYS A 292 -10.95 37.53 33.25
C LYS A 292 -11.67 38.24 32.11
N ASP A 293 -11.99 37.49 31.06
CA ASP A 293 -13.32 37.63 30.43
C ASP A 293 -13.88 36.25 30.05
N GLN A 294 -15.21 36.15 29.99
CA GLN A 294 -15.92 34.87 30.03
C GLN A 294 -16.22 34.29 28.64
N THR A 295 -15.62 33.15 28.30
CA THR A 295 -16.19 32.22 27.31
C THR A 295 -16.44 30.86 27.95
N LEU A 296 -17.71 30.43 27.92
CA LEU A 296 -18.19 29.18 28.52
C LEU A 296 -17.61 27.95 27.83
N ALA A 297 -17.37 26.91 28.63
CA ALA A 297 -16.75 25.67 28.17
C ALA A 297 -17.76 24.70 27.54
N PHE A 298 -17.26 23.88 26.61
CA PHE A 298 -17.70 22.48 26.51
C PHE A 298 -16.47 21.56 26.50
N ARG A 299 -16.40 20.68 27.51
CA ARG A 299 -15.54 19.49 27.57
C ARG A 299 -16.46 18.28 27.73
N PRO A 300 -16.11 17.16 27.11
CA PRO A 300 -16.02 15.91 27.87
C PRO A 300 -14.59 15.67 28.37
N ARG A 301 -14.44 14.89 29.45
CA ARG A 301 -13.12 14.57 30.03
C ARG A 301 -12.52 13.32 29.35
N PRO A 302 -11.19 13.26 29.14
CA PRO A 302 -10.51 11.97 29.07
C PRO A 302 -10.51 11.32 30.47
N LYS A 303 -10.47 9.98 30.51
CA LYS A 303 -9.95 9.25 31.67
C LYS A 303 -8.51 8.84 31.36
N SER A 304 -7.68 8.93 32.39
CA SER A 304 -6.36 8.29 32.52
C SER A 304 -6.55 6.75 32.53
N ASP A 305 -5.53 5.89 32.38
CA ASP A 305 -4.28 5.90 33.13
C ASP A 305 -3.02 5.52 32.31
N GLU A 306 -1.90 6.12 32.75
CA GLU A 306 -0.51 5.61 32.83
C GLU A 306 -0.19 4.29 32.09
N ASN A 307 0.84 4.23 31.23
CA ASN A 307 2.21 4.29 31.74
C ASN A 307 3.27 4.75 30.72
N SER A 308 4.38 5.28 31.23
CA SER A 308 5.51 5.82 30.47
C SER A 308 6.59 4.77 30.17
N ASN A 309 7.31 4.89 29.05
CA ASN A 309 8.78 4.87 29.08
C ASN A 309 9.52 5.41 27.83
N MET A 310 10.66 6.04 28.10
CA MET A 310 11.75 6.44 27.19
C MET A 310 12.81 5.32 27.20
N TRP A 311 13.80 5.18 26.30
CA TRP A 311 14.41 5.95 25.19
C TRP A 311 15.27 4.92 24.36
N PRO A 312 16.25 5.25 23.49
CA PRO A 312 16.67 6.49 22.81
C PRO A 312 16.90 6.30 21.27
N ASN A 313 17.50 7.30 20.59
CA ASN A 313 18.10 7.19 19.24
C ASN A 313 19.40 6.37 19.22
N SER A 314 19.66 5.59 18.16
CA SER A 314 21.05 5.34 17.66
C SER A 314 21.13 4.77 16.23
N SER A 315 21.89 5.47 15.37
CA SER A 315 22.81 4.99 14.30
C SER A 315 22.47 3.84 13.32
N SER A 316 22.76 4.13 12.05
CA SER A 316 22.77 3.30 10.84
C SER A 316 23.82 2.19 10.74
N THR A 317 23.40 1.03 10.20
CA THR A 317 24.10 -0.03 9.38
C THR A 317 23.18 -1.28 9.43
N GLY A 318 23.00 -2.18 8.45
CA GLY A 318 23.45 -2.34 7.05
C GLY A 318 23.07 -3.77 6.56
N ILE A 319 22.87 -3.97 5.24
CA ILE A 319 22.84 -5.28 4.52
C ILE A 319 21.52 -6.12 4.54
N GLN A 320 21.39 -6.95 3.49
CA GLN A 320 20.29 -7.70 2.81
C GLN A 320 19.25 -8.46 3.68
N THR A 321 17.99 -8.72 3.28
CA THR A 321 17.26 -8.90 1.99
C THR A 321 17.14 -10.35 1.47
N ALA A 322 16.10 -11.06 1.92
CA ALA A 322 15.48 -12.18 1.19
C ALA A 322 14.35 -11.71 0.22
N ILE A 323 13.67 -12.67 -0.42
CA ILE A 323 12.65 -12.46 -1.47
C ILE A 323 11.64 -13.63 -1.56
N PHE A 324 10.34 -13.34 -1.55
CA PHE A 324 9.26 -14.25 -1.97
C PHE A 324 8.97 -14.12 -3.47
N SER A 325 9.96 -14.53 -4.26
CA SER A 325 9.64 -15.36 -5.42
C SER A 325 9.22 -16.75 -4.90
N SER A 326 8.89 -17.71 -5.77
CA SER A 326 9.02 -19.12 -5.36
C SER A 326 10.51 -19.47 -5.30
N THR A 327 11.18 -18.89 -4.32
CA THR A 327 12.55 -19.22 -3.93
C THR A 327 12.43 -20.54 -3.20
N ALA A 328 12.50 -21.63 -3.97
CA ALA A 328 12.89 -22.91 -3.41
C ALA A 328 14.32 -22.73 -2.86
N GLY A 329 14.44 -22.27 -1.62
CA GLY A 329 15.73 -22.19 -0.93
C GLY A 329 16.34 -23.58 -0.97
N SER A 330 17.46 -23.74 -1.71
CA SER A 330 17.64 -24.92 -2.57
C SER A 330 17.18 -26.21 -1.90
N THR A 331 16.11 -26.80 -2.47
CA THR A 331 15.60 -28.12 -2.04
C THR A 331 16.72 -29.17 -2.08
N TYR A 332 17.72 -28.90 -2.90
CA TYR A 332 19.00 -29.58 -3.05
C TYR A 332 19.91 -29.58 -1.80
N SER A 333 19.78 -28.65 -0.85
CA SER A 333 20.60 -28.64 0.38
C SER A 333 19.85 -29.20 1.59
N ASN A 334 18.54 -28.92 1.70
CA ASN A 334 17.75 -29.26 2.89
C ASN A 334 17.07 -30.64 2.82
N PHE A 335 17.02 -31.31 1.66
CA PHE A 335 16.35 -32.61 1.50
C PHE A 335 17.25 -33.66 0.81
N TRP A 336 18.13 -34.29 1.58
CA TRP A 336 18.78 -35.55 1.20
C TRP A 336 18.82 -36.55 2.36
N PRO A 337 18.06 -37.65 2.32
CA PRO A 337 18.30 -38.78 3.21
C PRO A 337 19.58 -39.52 2.81
N ASP A 338 20.38 -39.95 3.79
CA ASP A 338 21.53 -40.83 3.55
C ASP A 338 21.09 -42.19 2.97
N GLU A 339 21.89 -42.77 2.08
CA GLU A 339 21.61 -44.10 1.50
C GLU A 339 21.58 -45.23 2.55
N PRO A 340 20.77 -46.28 2.34
CA PRO A 340 20.56 -47.33 3.33
C PRO A 340 21.77 -48.26 3.44
N SER A 341 22.63 -48.05 4.44
CA SER A 341 23.68 -49.00 4.78
C SER A 341 23.07 -50.35 5.18
N THR A 342 23.38 -51.41 4.44
CA THR A 342 22.80 -52.76 4.60
C THR A 342 23.27 -53.49 5.86
N THR A 343 22.73 -53.10 7.02
CA THR A 343 22.55 -53.95 8.22
C THR A 343 21.45 -53.32 9.07
N GLY A 344 20.28 -53.96 9.14
CA GLY A 344 19.13 -53.35 9.81
C GLY A 344 19.17 -53.39 11.33
N THR A 345 18.56 -52.40 11.96
CA THR A 345 17.43 -52.56 12.89
C THR A 345 16.71 -51.21 13.01
N GLN A 346 15.38 -51.22 13.15
CA GLN A 346 14.56 -50.02 13.32
C GLN A 346 14.99 -49.20 14.54
N LEU A 347 15.09 -47.88 14.38
CA LEU A 347 15.00 -46.91 15.47
C LEU A 347 14.30 -45.65 14.98
N ARG A 348 12.98 -45.60 15.20
CA ARG A 348 12.18 -44.37 15.07
C ARG A 348 12.67 -43.36 16.10
N GLN A 349 12.64 -42.06 15.77
CA GLN A 349 12.80 -41.00 16.76
C GLN A 349 11.56 -40.93 17.67
N THR A 350 11.56 -41.74 18.72
CA THR A 350 10.65 -41.57 19.86
C THR A 350 11.26 -40.57 20.84
N THR A 351 10.59 -39.44 21.03
CA THR A 351 10.41 -38.73 22.31
C THR A 351 11.53 -38.90 23.35
N TYR A 352 12.41 -37.91 23.46
CA TYR A 352 13.29 -37.78 24.62
C TYR A 352 12.50 -37.35 25.86
N SER A 353 12.07 -38.33 26.64
CA SER A 353 11.65 -38.17 28.02
C SER A 353 12.27 -39.27 28.88
N ASN A 354 12.78 -38.87 30.05
CA ASN A 354 13.32 -39.70 31.14
C ASN A 354 14.78 -40.21 31.01
N LEU A 355 15.73 -39.36 31.43
CA LEU A 355 16.98 -39.82 32.08
C LEU A 355 17.42 -38.83 33.19
N TRP A 356 16.72 -38.84 34.33
CA TRP A 356 17.25 -38.36 35.61
C TRP A 356 16.70 -39.22 36.76
N PRO A 357 17.55 -39.75 37.67
CA PRO A 357 17.09 -40.48 38.84
C PRO A 357 16.74 -39.55 40.02
N GLU A 358 15.74 -39.99 40.78
CA GLU A 358 15.26 -39.58 42.12
C GLU A 358 16.01 -38.47 42.90
N SER A 359 15.27 -37.42 43.30
CA SER A 359 15.07 -37.13 44.74
C SER A 359 13.93 -36.13 45.05
N THR A 360 12.90 -36.64 45.73
CA THR A 360 12.07 -36.00 46.78
C THR A 360 11.37 -34.63 46.57
N SER A 361 10.02 -34.68 46.60
CA SER A 361 9.13 -33.85 47.48
C SER A 361 8.99 -32.34 47.18
N THR A 362 7.81 -31.70 47.08
CA THR A 362 6.44 -31.98 47.60
C THR A 362 5.33 -31.62 46.60
N ASN A 363 4.25 -32.40 46.59
CA ASN A 363 2.91 -32.04 46.06
C ASN A 363 2.15 -31.16 47.09
N PRO A 364 1.05 -30.42 46.76
CA PRO A 364 -0.24 -31.11 46.57
C PRO A 364 -1.34 -30.41 45.70
N THR A 365 -2.07 -31.21 44.90
CA THR A 365 -3.55 -31.18 44.67
C THR A 365 -4.25 -29.91 44.08
N SER A 366 -5.30 -29.97 43.25
CA SER A 366 -6.37 -31.00 43.12
C SER A 366 -7.08 -30.98 41.74
N TYR A 367 -7.49 -32.16 41.26
CA TYR A 367 -8.54 -32.44 40.26
C TYR A 367 -9.97 -32.15 40.82
N PRO A 368 -11.13 -32.40 40.12
CA PRO A 368 -11.39 -33.03 38.80
C PRO A 368 -12.36 -32.19 37.89
N GLY A 369 -12.82 -32.59 36.69
CA GLY A 369 -12.63 -33.80 35.88
C GLY A 369 -13.89 -34.71 35.77
N SER A 370 -14.56 -34.77 34.60
CA SER A 370 -15.16 -36.01 34.04
C SER A 370 -15.81 -35.81 32.66
N THR A 371 -15.91 -36.90 31.90
CA THR A 371 -16.47 -37.03 30.53
C THR A 371 -17.60 -38.09 30.50
N HIS A 372 -18.23 -38.25 29.31
CA HIS A 372 -19.03 -39.41 28.83
C HIS A 372 -20.58 -39.40 28.86
N THR A 373 -21.16 -38.95 27.74
CA THR A 373 -22.04 -39.73 26.79
C THR A 373 -23.33 -40.42 27.33
N PRO A 374 -24.11 -41.23 26.55
CA PRO A 374 -25.38 -40.77 25.94
C PRO A 374 -26.62 -41.64 26.27
N HIS A 375 -27.85 -41.19 25.91
CA HIS A 375 -28.95 -42.02 25.32
C HIS A 375 -30.31 -41.28 25.16
N GLN A 376 -31.26 -41.90 24.44
CA GLN A 376 -32.53 -41.37 23.94
C GLN A 376 -33.78 -41.76 24.77
N THR A 377 -34.93 -41.18 24.38
CA THR A 377 -36.35 -41.64 24.51
C THR A 377 -37.18 -41.19 25.73
N GLY A 378 -38.42 -40.73 25.47
CA GLY A 378 -39.45 -40.49 26.51
C GLY A 378 -40.45 -39.34 26.25
N LEU A 379 -41.53 -39.61 25.52
CA LEU A 379 -42.80 -38.83 25.50
C LEU A 379 -43.83 -39.55 26.43
N PRO A 380 -44.91 -38.94 26.98
CA PRO A 380 -45.94 -38.23 26.19
C PRO A 380 -46.83 -37.10 26.83
N SER A 381 -47.44 -36.33 25.91
CA SER A 381 -48.75 -35.61 25.91
C SER A 381 -49.57 -35.27 27.18
N THR A 382 -50.07 -34.03 27.22
CA THR A 382 -51.53 -33.69 27.29
C THR A 382 -51.82 -32.37 26.53
N GLY A 383 -53.03 -32.23 25.94
CA GLY A 383 -53.56 -30.98 25.34
C GLY A 383 -54.81 -30.48 26.08
N PRO A 384 -55.74 -29.68 25.49
CA PRO A 384 -55.83 -29.30 24.06
C PRO A 384 -56.26 -27.83 23.73
N SER A 385 -56.04 -27.45 22.47
CA SER A 385 -56.86 -26.57 21.58
C SER A 385 -57.44 -25.22 22.06
N THR A 386 -57.13 -24.14 21.31
CA THR A 386 -58.13 -23.44 20.45
C THR A 386 -57.50 -22.50 19.39
N GLN A 387 -58.06 -22.56 18.17
CA GLN A 387 -58.19 -21.60 17.05
C GLN A 387 -57.54 -20.17 17.16
N SER A 388 -57.03 -19.50 16.11
CA SER A 388 -56.97 -19.78 14.65
C SER A 388 -56.13 -18.74 13.85
N ARG A 389 -55.54 -19.16 12.71
CA ARG A 389 -55.24 -18.39 11.45
C ARG A 389 -54.69 -16.94 11.56
N SER A 390 -53.38 -16.67 11.34
CA SER A 390 -52.59 -16.67 10.08
C SER A 390 -52.64 -15.38 9.24
N ALA A 391 -51.54 -14.60 9.23
CA ALA A 391 -51.01 -13.88 8.04
C ALA A 391 -49.63 -13.25 8.31
N SER A 392 -48.74 -13.40 7.33
CA SER A 392 -47.46 -12.70 7.07
C SER A 392 -47.15 -11.36 7.78
N GLN A 393 -45.96 -11.26 8.36
CA GLN A 393 -45.11 -10.07 8.25
C GLN A 393 -43.62 -10.44 8.37
N ALA A 394 -42.91 -10.43 7.23
CA ALA A 394 -41.46 -10.45 7.21
C ALA A 394 -40.96 -9.00 7.29
N SER A 395 -40.22 -8.66 8.34
CA SER A 395 -39.65 -7.32 8.52
C SER A 395 -38.36 -7.17 7.70
N THR A 396 -38.46 -6.52 6.53
CA THR A 396 -37.30 -6.11 5.74
C THR A 396 -36.58 -4.93 6.42
N GLY A 397 -35.68 -5.24 7.35
CA GLY A 397 -34.78 -4.26 7.98
C GLY A 397 -33.59 -3.93 7.08
N SER A 398 -33.80 -3.11 6.05
CA SER A 398 -32.70 -2.54 5.26
C SER A 398 -32.05 -1.39 6.04
N SER A 399 -31.12 -1.73 6.93
CA SER A 399 -30.30 -0.74 7.64
C SER A 399 -29.20 -0.22 6.72
N SER A 400 -29.52 0.79 5.92
CA SER A 400 -28.51 1.61 5.24
C SER A 400 -27.64 2.29 6.31
N VAL A 401 -26.37 1.88 6.42
CA VAL A 401 -25.40 2.54 7.31
C VAL A 401 -25.01 3.88 6.68
N HIS A 402 -25.83 4.90 6.93
CA HIS A 402 -25.41 6.28 6.79
C HIS A 402 -24.40 6.58 7.90
N ALA A 403 -23.11 6.46 7.59
CA ALA A 403 -22.08 7.11 8.36
C ALA A 403 -22.33 8.62 8.30
N ALA A 404 -22.70 9.23 9.43
CA ALA A 404 -22.84 10.66 9.54
C ALA A 404 -21.44 11.29 9.56
N SER A 405 -21.01 11.83 8.43
CA SER A 405 -19.79 12.63 8.33
C SER A 405 -19.94 13.89 9.19
N ASP A 406 -19.06 14.05 10.18
CA ASP A 406 -18.97 15.26 11.01
C ASP A 406 -18.38 16.40 10.14
N PRO A 407 -19.06 17.55 9.97
CA PRO A 407 -18.62 18.59 9.04
C PRO A 407 -17.53 19.48 9.66
N GLY A 408 -16.27 19.05 9.57
CA GLY A 408 -15.12 19.80 10.12
C GLY A 408 -13.82 19.70 9.31
N MET A 409 -13.48 20.80 8.63
CA MET A 409 -12.21 21.09 7.93
C MET A 409 -11.83 20.26 6.68
N PRO A 410 -11.68 20.88 5.48
CA PRO A 410 -11.02 20.28 4.32
C PRO A 410 -9.48 20.21 4.48
N GLY A 411 -8.84 19.16 3.95
CA GLY A 411 -7.42 18.84 4.16
C GLY A 411 -6.42 19.33 3.07
N PRO A 412 -5.11 19.47 3.36
CA PRO A 412 -4.10 20.08 2.46
C PRO A 412 -3.18 19.05 1.72
N HIS A 413 -3.53 18.57 0.53
CA HIS A 413 -2.94 17.29 0.04
C HIS A 413 -2.42 17.17 -1.41
N HIS A 414 -2.42 18.17 -2.30
CA HIS A 414 -2.01 17.91 -3.70
C HIS A 414 -0.53 17.57 -3.85
N HIS A 415 0.39 18.46 -3.44
CA HIS A 415 1.83 18.22 -3.60
C HIS A 415 2.29 16.98 -2.81
N THR A 416 1.71 16.79 -1.63
CA THR A 416 1.86 15.62 -0.77
C THR A 416 1.50 14.31 -1.49
N LEU A 417 0.43 14.30 -2.29
CA LEU A 417 0.00 13.12 -3.06
C LEU A 417 0.86 12.87 -4.30
N GLU A 418 1.32 13.89 -5.03
CA GLU A 418 2.24 13.68 -6.16
C GLU A 418 3.63 13.21 -5.69
N LYS A 419 4.10 13.67 -4.51
CA LYS A 419 5.29 13.12 -3.85
C LYS A 419 5.07 11.65 -3.48
N CYS A 420 3.92 11.32 -2.87
CA CYS A 420 3.52 9.92 -2.61
C CYS A 420 3.50 9.07 -3.88
N ARG A 421 2.98 9.60 -5.00
CA ARG A 421 2.89 8.89 -6.28
C ARG A 421 4.26 8.56 -6.86
N LYS A 422 5.19 9.54 -6.84
CA LYS A 422 6.59 9.34 -7.25
C LYS A 422 7.30 8.33 -6.34
N LEU A 423 7.12 8.43 -5.02
CA LEU A 423 7.71 7.48 -4.06
C LEU A 423 7.14 6.06 -4.20
N ASN A 424 5.82 5.91 -4.38
CA ASN A 424 5.17 4.61 -4.59
C ASN A 424 5.64 3.98 -5.91
N SER A 425 5.77 4.76 -7.00
CA SER A 425 6.33 4.26 -8.25
C SER A 425 7.80 3.84 -8.09
N LYS A 426 8.62 4.59 -7.34
CA LYS A 426 10.00 4.19 -7.01
C LYS A 426 10.03 2.91 -6.17
N ALA A 427 9.13 2.76 -5.21
CA ALA A 427 9.02 1.57 -4.37
C ALA A 427 8.61 0.33 -5.18
N GLU A 428 7.63 0.47 -6.08
CA GLU A 428 7.18 -0.61 -6.98
C GLU A 428 8.26 -1.05 -7.98
N ILE A 429 9.10 -0.12 -8.46
CA ILE A 429 10.26 -0.45 -9.28
C ILE A 429 11.31 -1.17 -8.42
N ALA A 430 11.68 -0.61 -7.26
CA ALA A 430 12.65 -1.22 -6.35
C ALA A 430 12.24 -2.64 -5.90
N PHE A 431 10.95 -2.87 -5.67
CA PHE A 431 10.40 -4.19 -5.32
C PHE A 431 10.56 -5.19 -6.48
N LYS A 432 10.26 -4.78 -7.73
CA LYS A 432 10.43 -5.64 -8.92
C LYS A 432 11.90 -5.88 -9.29
N ASP A 433 12.76 -4.92 -8.98
CA ASP A 433 14.21 -5.00 -9.11
C ASP A 433 14.86 -5.69 -7.89
N GLU A 434 14.05 -6.33 -7.03
CA GLU A 434 14.47 -7.15 -5.89
C GLU A 434 15.26 -6.40 -4.79
N ASN A 435 15.17 -5.08 -4.79
CA ASN A 435 15.78 -4.19 -3.82
C ASN A 435 14.79 -3.81 -2.72
N TYR A 436 14.42 -4.79 -1.90
CA TYR A 436 13.37 -4.64 -0.89
C TYR A 436 13.73 -3.65 0.22
N GLN A 437 15.01 -3.48 0.56
CA GLN A 437 15.45 -2.44 1.50
C GLN A 437 15.16 -1.02 0.97
N LEU A 438 15.29 -0.79 -0.35
CA LEU A 438 14.87 0.46 -1.00
C LEU A 438 13.35 0.57 -1.15
N ALA A 439 12.66 -0.54 -1.42
CA ALA A 439 11.19 -0.57 -1.49
C ALA A 439 10.56 -0.26 -0.13
N GLU A 440 11.02 -0.90 0.95
CA GLU A 440 10.59 -0.69 2.33
C GLU A 440 10.77 0.77 2.76
N THR A 441 11.94 1.36 2.52
CA THR A 441 12.18 2.77 2.88
C THR A 441 11.24 3.72 2.13
N ALA A 442 11.01 3.50 0.83
CA ALA A 442 10.08 4.30 0.04
C ALA A 442 8.61 4.07 0.44
N TYR A 443 8.16 2.82 0.67
CA TYR A 443 6.81 2.52 1.15
C TYR A 443 6.56 3.07 2.56
N ARG A 444 7.58 3.07 3.43
CA ARG A 444 7.51 3.66 4.77
C ARG A 444 7.30 5.18 4.70
N GLU A 445 7.93 5.87 3.77
CA GLU A 445 7.64 7.28 3.50
C GLU A 445 6.20 7.49 2.96
N VAL A 446 5.77 6.69 1.97
CA VAL A 446 4.39 6.75 1.44
C VAL A 446 3.36 6.52 2.53
N TRP A 447 3.54 5.50 3.38
CA TRP A 447 2.64 5.20 4.50
C TRP A 447 2.62 6.31 5.55
N ASN A 448 3.79 6.85 5.93
CA ASN A 448 3.87 7.99 6.85
C ASN A 448 3.13 9.23 6.30
N ILE A 449 3.31 9.52 5.01
CA ILE A 449 2.64 10.64 4.35
C ILE A 449 1.12 10.40 4.31
N LYS A 450 0.67 9.24 3.81
CA LYS A 450 -0.77 8.91 3.75
C LYS A 450 -1.42 8.87 5.13
N THR A 451 -0.75 8.37 6.16
CA THR A 451 -1.24 8.38 7.55
C THR A 451 -1.46 9.80 8.09
N ARG A 452 -0.56 10.74 7.77
CA ARG A 452 -0.72 12.17 8.13
C ARG A 452 -1.80 12.88 7.29
N THR A 453 -2.03 12.39 6.08
CA THR A 453 -2.92 12.97 5.07
C THR A 453 -4.37 12.55 5.32
N PHE A 454 -4.63 11.24 5.29
CA PHE A 454 -5.98 10.68 5.35
C PHE A 454 -6.32 10.03 6.71
N GLY A 455 -5.39 10.01 7.65
CA GLY A 455 -5.49 9.22 8.87
C GLY A 455 -5.14 7.74 8.66
N SER A 456 -5.02 7.00 9.78
CA SER A 456 -4.63 5.59 9.80
C SER A 456 -5.67 4.64 9.23
N GLY A 457 -6.96 4.99 9.31
CA GLY A 457 -8.09 4.13 8.91
C GLY A 457 -8.50 4.22 7.43
N HIS A 458 -7.93 5.15 6.66
CA HIS A 458 -8.35 5.40 5.28
C HIS A 458 -7.80 4.32 4.31
N PRO A 459 -8.59 3.84 3.32
CA PRO A 459 -8.18 2.75 2.42
C PRO A 459 -6.79 2.93 1.80
N GLU A 460 -6.50 4.11 1.23
CA GLU A 460 -5.17 4.41 0.65
C GLU A 460 -4.02 4.23 1.66
N THR A 461 -4.23 4.58 2.94
CA THR A 461 -3.25 4.41 4.02
C THR A 461 -3.07 2.95 4.36
N VAL A 462 -4.17 2.20 4.47
CA VAL A 462 -4.20 0.75 4.71
C VAL A 462 -3.45 0.00 3.61
N ASP A 463 -3.67 0.35 2.35
CA ASP A 463 -2.98 -0.24 1.21
C ASP A 463 -1.47 0.05 1.23
N SER A 464 -1.06 1.26 1.59
CA SER A 464 0.37 1.58 1.74
C SER A 464 1.04 0.88 2.92
N LYS A 465 0.28 0.58 3.99
CA LYS A 465 0.76 -0.22 5.11
C LYS A 465 0.93 -1.69 4.71
N MET A 466 0.00 -2.21 3.91
CA MET A 466 0.06 -3.57 3.35
C MET A 466 1.30 -3.73 2.46
N LYS A 467 1.55 -2.81 1.51
CA LYS A 467 2.77 -2.83 0.67
C LYS A 467 4.08 -2.69 1.47
N LEU A 468 4.06 -1.94 2.56
CA LEU A 468 5.21 -1.84 3.48
C LEU A 468 5.46 -3.17 4.19
N ALA A 469 4.41 -3.84 4.67
CA ALA A 469 4.51 -5.15 5.31
C ALA A 469 4.95 -6.24 4.31
N GLU A 470 4.44 -6.23 3.07
CA GLU A 470 4.93 -7.07 1.97
C GLU A 470 6.45 -6.89 1.80
N ALA A 471 6.93 -5.66 1.59
CA ALA A 471 8.37 -5.39 1.46
C ALA A 471 9.21 -5.71 2.72
N MET A 472 8.60 -5.96 3.88
CA MET A 472 9.27 -6.48 5.07
C MET A 472 9.30 -8.01 5.13
N VAL A 473 8.22 -8.69 4.72
CA VAL A 473 8.18 -10.16 4.61
C VAL A 473 9.21 -10.64 3.62
N GLU A 474 9.23 -10.02 2.44
CA GLU A 474 10.22 -10.31 1.39
C GLU A 474 11.61 -10.41 2.00
N GLN A 475 12.03 -9.39 2.76
CA GLN A 475 13.36 -9.31 3.34
C GLN A 475 13.75 -10.41 4.33
N GLY A 476 12.80 -11.23 4.83
CA GLY A 476 13.04 -12.49 5.53
C GLY A 476 13.83 -12.41 6.84
N ASN A 477 13.99 -11.23 7.42
CA ASN A 477 14.59 -11.06 8.74
C ASN A 477 13.51 -11.21 9.80
N ASP A 478 13.69 -12.10 10.79
CA ASP A 478 12.70 -12.41 11.84
C ASP A 478 12.07 -11.17 12.48
N GLN A 479 12.89 -10.15 12.77
CA GLN A 479 12.41 -8.92 13.38
C GLN A 479 11.52 -8.11 12.42
N LYS A 480 11.78 -8.16 11.11
CA LYS A 480 10.92 -7.55 10.08
C LYS A 480 9.68 -8.41 9.82
N LEU A 481 9.78 -9.73 9.86
CA LEU A 481 8.65 -10.66 9.74
C LEU A 481 7.64 -10.46 10.88
N ILE A 482 8.10 -10.38 12.13
CA ILE A 482 7.25 -10.05 13.30
C ILE A 482 6.57 -8.68 13.14
N MET A 483 7.28 -7.67 12.61
CA MET A 483 6.67 -6.37 12.32
C MET A 483 5.63 -6.44 11.20
N ALA A 484 5.88 -7.24 10.16
CA ALA A 484 4.97 -7.41 9.04
C ALA A 484 3.69 -8.17 9.43
N GLU A 485 3.82 -9.25 10.20
CA GLU A 485 2.70 -10.02 10.79
C GLU A 485 1.75 -9.09 11.58
N SER A 486 2.32 -8.29 12.49
CA SER A 486 1.56 -7.30 13.26
C SER A 486 0.86 -6.27 12.36
N MET A 487 1.55 -5.78 11.33
CA MET A 487 0.96 -4.83 10.38
C MET A 487 -0.16 -5.45 9.53
N PHE A 488 -0.01 -6.68 9.05
CA PHE A 488 -1.07 -7.41 8.33
C PHE A 488 -2.26 -7.72 9.23
N ARG A 489 -2.02 -8.12 10.49
CA ARG A 489 -3.09 -8.38 11.47
C ARG A 489 -3.94 -7.14 11.74
N GLU A 490 -3.32 -5.97 11.88
CA GLU A 490 -4.05 -4.69 11.97
C GLU A 490 -4.81 -4.34 10.68
N VAL A 491 -4.21 -4.55 9.49
CA VAL A 491 -4.86 -4.29 8.18
C VAL A 491 -6.07 -5.20 7.98
N TRP A 492 -5.93 -6.49 8.27
CA TRP A 492 -6.99 -7.49 8.21
C TRP A 492 -8.14 -7.15 9.16
N GLN A 493 -7.86 -6.89 10.44
CA GLN A 493 -8.88 -6.51 11.42
C GLN A 493 -9.67 -5.26 10.99
N LEU A 494 -8.98 -4.25 10.46
CA LEU A 494 -9.61 -3.02 9.99
C LEU A 494 -10.48 -3.25 8.74
N ARG A 495 -9.99 -4.00 7.74
CA ARG A 495 -10.79 -4.34 6.54
C ARG A 495 -11.98 -5.22 6.90
N LYS A 496 -11.79 -6.22 7.78
CA LYS A 496 -12.87 -7.07 8.31
C LYS A 496 -13.96 -6.24 9.01
N ALA A 497 -13.58 -5.26 9.82
CA ALA A 497 -14.53 -4.36 10.50
C ALA A 497 -15.24 -3.34 9.59
N THR A 498 -14.66 -2.99 8.43
CA THR A 498 -15.19 -1.92 7.55
C THR A 498 -15.85 -2.43 6.27
N LEU A 499 -15.34 -3.50 5.69
CA LEU A 499 -15.78 -4.10 4.42
C LEU A 499 -16.51 -5.44 4.63
N GLY A 500 -16.28 -6.09 5.78
CA GLY A 500 -16.81 -7.42 6.11
C GLY A 500 -15.90 -8.57 5.71
N ASP A 501 -16.19 -9.75 6.27
CA ASP A 501 -15.38 -10.97 6.18
C ASP A 501 -15.16 -11.47 4.75
N GLU A 502 -16.20 -11.48 3.91
CA GLU A 502 -16.14 -12.02 2.54
C GLU A 502 -15.74 -10.97 1.47
N HIS A 503 -15.34 -9.76 1.88
CA HIS A 503 -14.88 -8.76 0.90
C HIS A 503 -13.49 -9.13 0.37
N ARG A 504 -13.28 -9.04 -0.95
CA ARG A 504 -12.03 -9.43 -1.62
C ARG A 504 -10.78 -8.83 -0.97
N ASP A 505 -10.80 -7.55 -0.60
CA ASP A 505 -9.66 -6.90 0.05
C ASP A 505 -9.43 -7.37 1.50
N THR A 506 -10.48 -7.82 2.20
CA THR A 506 -10.36 -8.47 3.52
C THR A 506 -9.68 -9.82 3.37
N LEU A 507 -10.14 -10.63 2.41
CA LEU A 507 -9.60 -11.95 2.09
C LEU A 507 -8.13 -11.88 1.64
N LEU A 508 -7.76 -10.87 0.83
CA LEU A 508 -6.36 -10.62 0.45
C LEU A 508 -5.48 -10.22 1.65
N ALA A 509 -6.00 -9.43 2.59
CA ALA A 509 -5.26 -9.12 3.82
C ALA A 509 -5.10 -10.34 4.74
N GLU A 510 -6.11 -11.22 4.76
CA GLU A 510 -6.08 -12.48 5.51
C GLU A 510 -5.07 -13.47 4.91
N GLN A 511 -5.02 -13.57 3.58
CA GLN A 511 -4.02 -14.34 2.82
C GLN A 511 -2.59 -13.85 3.08
N ASN A 512 -2.35 -12.54 3.05
CA ASN A 512 -1.03 -11.97 3.34
C ASN A 512 -0.60 -12.22 4.80
N LEU A 513 -1.55 -12.19 5.74
CA LEU A 513 -1.28 -12.56 7.14
C LEU A 513 -0.92 -14.05 7.27
N ALA A 514 -1.66 -14.94 6.61
CA ALA A 514 -1.36 -16.38 6.59
C ALA A 514 0.05 -16.66 6.04
N SER A 515 0.44 -15.98 4.95
CA SER A 515 1.80 -16.06 4.40
C SER A 515 2.85 -15.59 5.40
N ALA A 516 2.63 -14.47 6.09
CA ALA A 516 3.55 -13.97 7.12
C ALA A 516 3.64 -14.87 8.36
N LEU A 517 2.58 -15.62 8.69
CA LEU A 517 2.56 -16.60 9.79
C LEU A 517 3.35 -17.86 9.43
N SER A 518 3.24 -18.36 8.20
CA SER A 518 4.08 -19.46 7.70
C SER A 518 5.56 -19.09 7.71
N CYS A 519 5.91 -17.85 7.38
CA CYS A 519 7.30 -17.35 7.49
C CYS A 519 7.82 -17.22 8.94
N LEU A 520 6.96 -17.45 9.93
CA LEU A 520 7.29 -17.43 11.37
C LEU A 520 7.09 -18.82 12.00
N ASP A 521 7.07 -19.88 11.18
CA ASP A 521 6.87 -21.28 11.56
C ASP A 521 5.57 -21.51 12.37
N ARG A 522 4.52 -20.72 12.10
CA ARG A 522 3.18 -20.81 12.72
C ARG A 522 2.18 -21.45 11.77
N ASP A 523 2.55 -22.64 11.28
CA ASP A 523 1.87 -23.32 10.18
C ASP A 523 0.40 -23.65 10.50
N ASP A 524 0.07 -24.12 11.71
CA ASP A 524 -1.32 -24.39 12.14
C ASP A 524 -2.25 -23.17 11.95
N GLU A 525 -1.76 -21.98 12.29
CA GLU A 525 -2.53 -20.74 12.13
C GLU A 525 -2.59 -20.33 10.65
N ALA A 526 -1.50 -20.47 9.91
CA ALA A 526 -1.45 -20.16 8.48
C ALA A 526 -2.39 -21.05 7.67
N GLU A 527 -2.42 -22.37 7.94
CA GLU A 527 -3.23 -23.35 7.24
C GLU A 527 -4.73 -23.10 7.43
N GLY A 528 -5.15 -22.90 8.69
CA GLY A 528 -6.54 -22.57 9.01
C GLY A 528 -7.02 -21.28 8.34
N MET A 529 -6.12 -20.29 8.21
CA MET A 529 -6.41 -19.03 7.51
C MET A 529 -6.45 -19.21 5.99
N PHE A 530 -5.49 -19.90 5.37
CA PHE A 530 -5.50 -20.19 3.93
C PHE A 530 -6.74 -21.01 3.52
N GLY A 531 -7.08 -22.07 4.27
CA GLY A 531 -8.26 -22.89 3.99
C GLY A 531 -9.58 -22.12 4.13
N GLY A 532 -9.67 -21.22 5.12
CA GLY A 532 -10.80 -20.31 5.29
C GLY A 532 -10.95 -19.32 4.13
N VAL A 533 -9.84 -18.67 3.73
CA VAL A 533 -9.79 -17.72 2.61
C VAL A 533 -10.13 -18.42 1.28
N LEU A 534 -9.55 -19.59 1.02
CA LEU A 534 -9.81 -20.37 -0.19
C LEU A 534 -11.30 -20.73 -0.30
N SER A 535 -11.90 -21.20 0.80
CA SER A 535 -13.33 -21.52 0.88
C SER A 535 -14.25 -20.31 0.67
N ALA A 536 -13.79 -19.09 0.97
CA ALA A 536 -14.53 -17.85 0.70
C ALA A 536 -14.34 -17.38 -0.74
N GLN A 537 -13.11 -17.38 -1.26
CA GLN A 537 -12.78 -16.98 -2.62
C GLN A 537 -13.43 -17.90 -3.67
N ARG A 538 -13.42 -19.23 -3.47
CA ARG A 538 -14.15 -20.20 -4.32
C ARG A 538 -15.63 -19.88 -4.45
N ARG A 539 -16.29 -19.45 -3.36
CA ARG A 539 -17.72 -19.10 -3.34
C ARG A 539 -18.04 -17.72 -3.93
N THR A 540 -17.11 -16.78 -3.90
CA THR A 540 -17.37 -15.35 -4.20
C THR A 540 -16.75 -14.87 -5.52
N LEU A 541 -15.57 -15.40 -5.87
CA LEU A 541 -14.78 -15.04 -7.04
C LEU A 541 -14.77 -16.17 -8.09
N GLY A 542 -14.77 -17.43 -7.64
CA GLY A 542 -14.61 -18.63 -8.49
C GLY A 542 -13.19 -19.19 -8.44
N ASP A 543 -13.02 -20.42 -8.92
CA ASP A 543 -11.71 -21.11 -8.98
C ASP A 543 -10.75 -20.48 -10.00
N ASP A 544 -11.26 -19.87 -11.07
CA ASP A 544 -10.47 -19.28 -12.16
C ASP A 544 -9.88 -17.89 -11.83
N HIS A 545 -10.27 -17.30 -10.71
CA HIS A 545 -9.85 -15.96 -10.32
C HIS A 545 -8.41 -15.96 -9.76
N ASP A 546 -7.58 -15.00 -10.20
CA ASP A 546 -6.16 -14.90 -9.82
C ASP A 546 -5.90 -14.94 -8.31
N ASP A 547 -6.74 -14.27 -7.51
CA ASP A 547 -6.60 -14.26 -6.06
C ASP A 547 -6.89 -15.65 -5.44
N THR A 548 -7.83 -16.43 -6.00
CA THR A 548 -8.11 -17.82 -5.60
C THR A 548 -6.91 -18.72 -5.91
N LEU A 549 -6.36 -18.61 -7.12
CA LEU A 549 -5.21 -19.40 -7.57
C LEU A 549 -3.95 -19.13 -6.74
N LYS A 550 -3.74 -17.88 -6.29
CA LYS A 550 -2.65 -17.54 -5.35
C LYS A 550 -2.85 -18.18 -3.98
N THR A 551 -4.08 -18.23 -3.46
CA THR A 551 -4.39 -18.87 -2.17
C THR A 551 -4.19 -20.38 -2.25
N MET A 552 -4.63 -21.02 -3.34
CA MET A 552 -4.34 -22.44 -3.61
C MET A 552 -2.83 -22.71 -3.63
N GLY A 553 -2.07 -21.87 -4.34
CA GLY A 553 -0.61 -21.97 -4.38
C GLY A 553 0.06 -21.78 -3.03
N GLY A 554 -0.40 -20.81 -2.22
CA GLY A 554 0.13 -20.55 -0.88
C GLY A 554 -0.19 -21.66 0.14
N LEU A 555 -1.39 -22.24 0.07
CA LEU A 555 -1.75 -23.41 0.87
C LEU A 555 -0.90 -24.63 0.48
N ALA A 556 -0.71 -24.87 -0.81
CA ALA A 556 0.11 -25.98 -1.30
C ALA A 556 1.61 -25.78 -0.96
N ASP A 557 2.14 -24.56 -1.07
CA ASP A 557 3.51 -24.23 -0.61
C ASP A 557 3.67 -24.52 0.90
N LEU A 558 2.66 -24.21 1.72
CA LEU A 558 2.64 -24.51 3.17
C LEU A 558 2.60 -26.03 3.45
N LEU A 559 1.70 -26.76 2.79
CA LEU A 559 1.53 -28.21 2.94
C LEU A 559 2.82 -28.98 2.60
N LEU A 560 3.61 -28.53 1.60
CA LEU A 560 4.90 -29.14 1.22
C LEU A 560 6.06 -28.87 2.19
N ASN A 561 5.92 -27.88 3.08
CA ASN A 561 6.98 -27.40 3.96
C ASN A 561 6.79 -27.79 5.44
N GLY A 562 5.55 -27.99 5.90
CA GLY A 562 5.26 -28.34 7.30
C GLY A 562 5.89 -29.67 7.76
N GLU A 563 6.39 -29.71 9.00
CA GLU A 563 7.10 -30.86 9.59
C GLU A 563 6.19 -31.93 10.24
N GLU A 564 4.89 -31.92 9.93
CA GLU A 564 3.89 -32.75 10.62
C GLU A 564 3.93 -34.26 10.30
N ASN A 565 3.27 -35.06 11.13
CA ASN A 565 3.34 -36.53 11.11
C ASN A 565 2.76 -37.19 9.85
N ASP A 566 1.87 -36.51 9.12
CA ASP A 566 1.09 -37.05 8.00
C ASP A 566 1.57 -36.51 6.63
N VAL A 567 2.90 -36.50 6.44
CA VAL A 567 3.60 -35.95 5.25
C VAL A 567 3.05 -36.47 3.92
N GLU A 568 2.67 -37.75 3.82
CA GLU A 568 2.20 -38.33 2.55
C GLU A 568 0.85 -37.74 2.10
N GLU A 569 -0.11 -37.58 3.02
CA GLU A 569 -1.44 -37.01 2.72
C GLU A 569 -1.36 -35.49 2.43
N ARG A 570 -0.55 -34.76 3.21
CA ARG A 570 -0.32 -33.31 3.00
C ARG A 570 0.35 -33.02 1.64
N VAL A 571 1.28 -33.87 1.22
CA VAL A 571 1.95 -33.72 -0.09
C VAL A 571 0.99 -34.06 -1.25
N GLU A 572 0.13 -35.08 -1.11
CA GLU A 572 -0.90 -35.42 -2.11
C GLU A 572 -1.89 -34.25 -2.30
N GLU A 573 -2.40 -33.65 -1.21
CA GLU A 573 -3.26 -32.46 -1.27
C GLU A 573 -2.55 -31.27 -1.94
N ALA A 574 -1.27 -31.05 -1.63
CA ALA A 574 -0.49 -29.98 -2.25
C ALA A 574 -0.33 -30.17 -3.77
N SER A 575 -0.10 -31.40 -4.23
CA SER A 575 -0.06 -31.73 -5.66
C SER A 575 -1.40 -31.50 -6.32
N GLU A 576 -2.51 -31.97 -5.74
CA GLU A 576 -3.85 -31.73 -6.29
C GLU A 576 -4.14 -30.23 -6.46
N LEU A 577 -3.76 -29.40 -5.49
CA LEU A 577 -3.92 -27.94 -5.55
C LEU A 577 -3.05 -27.32 -6.66
N PHE A 578 -1.79 -27.73 -6.81
CA PHE A 578 -0.93 -27.23 -7.90
C PHE A 578 -1.35 -27.75 -9.28
N GLU A 579 -1.87 -28.96 -9.40
CA GLU A 579 -2.45 -29.49 -10.64
C GLU A 579 -3.66 -28.67 -11.08
N GLN A 580 -4.60 -28.38 -10.16
CA GLN A 580 -5.74 -27.51 -10.44
C GLN A 580 -5.30 -26.12 -10.93
N VAL A 581 -4.29 -25.51 -10.28
CA VAL A 581 -3.73 -24.22 -10.73
C VAL A 581 -3.10 -24.34 -12.13
N LEU A 582 -2.37 -25.43 -12.41
CA LEU A 582 -1.76 -25.67 -13.71
C LEU A 582 -2.79 -25.88 -14.82
N GLU A 583 -3.85 -26.67 -14.57
CA GLU A 583 -4.96 -26.88 -15.51
C GLU A 583 -5.64 -25.55 -15.86
N ILE A 584 -6.04 -24.78 -14.85
CA ILE A 584 -6.68 -23.47 -15.05
C ILE A 584 -5.75 -22.50 -15.82
N ARG A 585 -4.44 -22.49 -15.55
CA ARG A 585 -3.47 -21.65 -16.29
C ARG A 585 -3.27 -22.12 -17.73
N LEU A 586 -3.26 -23.43 -17.98
CA LEU A 586 -3.22 -23.99 -19.34
C LEU A 586 -4.46 -23.61 -20.16
N GLU A 587 -5.65 -23.64 -19.56
CA GLU A 587 -6.90 -23.25 -20.23
C GLU A 587 -7.00 -21.73 -20.46
N SER A 588 -6.70 -20.92 -19.44
CA SER A 588 -6.93 -19.48 -19.45
C SER A 588 -5.85 -18.66 -20.17
N LEU A 589 -4.58 -19.05 -20.04
CA LEU A 589 -3.42 -18.29 -20.55
C LEU A 589 -2.62 -19.04 -21.62
N GLY A 590 -2.80 -20.37 -21.72
CA GLY A 590 -2.10 -21.23 -22.67
C GLY A 590 -0.72 -21.66 -22.21
N VAL A 591 -0.11 -22.58 -22.98
CA VAL A 591 1.13 -23.27 -22.62
C VAL A 591 2.37 -22.35 -22.59
N GLU A 592 2.45 -21.33 -23.45
CA GLU A 592 3.63 -20.44 -23.57
C GLU A 592 3.61 -19.24 -22.58
N HIS A 593 2.74 -19.25 -21.58
CA HIS A 593 2.60 -18.14 -20.63
C HIS A 593 3.50 -18.29 -19.38
N ASP A 594 3.98 -17.16 -18.84
CA ASP A 594 4.86 -17.13 -17.66
C ASP A 594 4.23 -17.81 -16.44
N GLU A 595 2.99 -17.44 -16.11
CA GLU A 595 2.24 -18.02 -15.00
C GLU A 595 1.99 -19.53 -15.18
N THR A 596 1.90 -20.00 -16.44
CA THR A 596 1.79 -21.44 -16.73
C THR A 596 3.13 -22.14 -16.50
N ALA A 597 4.26 -21.53 -16.89
CA ALA A 597 5.59 -22.04 -16.58
C ALA A 597 5.88 -22.05 -15.06
N LEU A 598 5.40 -21.04 -14.32
CA LEU A 598 5.49 -20.99 -12.86
C LEU A 598 4.62 -22.07 -12.21
N ALA A 599 3.40 -22.29 -12.71
CA ALA A 599 2.55 -23.40 -12.25
C ALA A 599 3.25 -24.75 -12.50
N MET A 600 3.78 -24.99 -13.71
CA MET A 600 4.56 -26.19 -14.03
C MET A 600 5.77 -26.40 -13.09
N GLN A 601 6.48 -25.33 -12.73
CA GLN A 601 7.59 -25.39 -11.76
C GLN A 601 7.10 -25.81 -10.36
N ARG A 602 5.97 -25.26 -9.89
CA ARG A 602 5.41 -25.57 -8.57
C ARG A 602 4.85 -26.99 -8.51
N THR A 603 4.06 -27.43 -9.50
CA THR A 603 3.62 -28.83 -9.63
C THR A 603 4.81 -29.79 -9.73
N SER A 604 5.88 -29.42 -10.45
CA SER A 604 7.13 -30.21 -10.48
C SER A 604 7.80 -30.34 -9.10
N SER A 605 7.67 -29.34 -8.22
CA SER A 605 8.21 -29.40 -6.85
C SER A 605 7.40 -30.34 -5.97
N ALA A 606 6.07 -30.35 -6.13
CA ALA A 606 5.17 -31.27 -5.44
C ALA A 606 5.42 -32.73 -5.87
N TYR A 607 5.45 -33.01 -7.17
CA TYR A 607 5.83 -34.31 -7.72
C TYR A 607 7.22 -34.78 -7.27
N PHE A 608 8.19 -33.87 -7.09
CA PHE A 608 9.50 -34.24 -6.52
C PHE A 608 9.37 -34.73 -5.07
N LYS A 609 8.53 -34.09 -4.24
CA LYS A 609 8.25 -34.51 -2.86
C LYS A 609 7.51 -35.85 -2.80
N GLU A 610 6.57 -36.10 -3.71
CA GLU A 610 5.90 -37.40 -3.91
C GLU A 610 6.81 -38.50 -4.47
N ARG A 611 8.01 -38.15 -4.93
CA ARG A 611 8.96 -39.04 -5.63
C ARG A 611 8.50 -39.46 -7.03
N LEU A 612 7.55 -38.74 -7.64
CA LEU A 612 7.18 -38.79 -9.06
C LEU A 612 8.22 -38.06 -9.92
N PHE A 613 9.45 -38.55 -9.89
CA PHE A 613 10.60 -37.85 -10.47
C PHE A 613 10.53 -37.73 -12.01
N ALA A 614 9.84 -38.63 -12.71
CA ALA A 614 9.75 -38.57 -14.17
C ALA A 614 8.78 -37.47 -14.63
N GLU A 615 7.69 -37.33 -13.90
CA GLU A 615 6.65 -36.33 -14.04
C GLU A 615 7.21 -34.94 -13.69
N ALA A 616 7.94 -34.83 -12.58
CA ALA A 616 8.70 -33.63 -12.20
C ALA A 616 9.68 -33.20 -13.30
N GLN A 617 10.52 -34.11 -13.81
CA GLN A 617 11.45 -33.80 -14.90
C GLN A 617 10.70 -33.25 -16.14
N SER A 618 9.62 -33.92 -16.54
CA SER A 618 8.81 -33.55 -17.70
C SER A 618 8.21 -32.14 -17.59
N LEU A 619 7.76 -31.73 -16.40
CA LEU A 619 7.24 -30.38 -16.15
C LEU A 619 8.36 -29.34 -16.07
N SER A 620 9.43 -29.62 -15.34
CA SER A 620 10.58 -28.72 -15.22
C SER A 620 11.23 -28.43 -16.58
N GLU A 621 11.38 -29.43 -17.46
CA GLU A 621 11.92 -29.24 -18.82
C GLU A 621 11.02 -28.33 -19.68
N LYS A 622 9.68 -28.47 -19.57
CA LYS A 622 8.72 -27.61 -20.28
C LYS A 622 8.78 -26.18 -19.75
N ALA A 623 8.74 -25.98 -18.44
CA ALA A 623 8.85 -24.67 -17.81
C ALA A 623 10.16 -23.98 -18.22
N LEU A 624 11.28 -24.70 -18.18
CA LEU A 624 12.59 -24.21 -18.59
C LEU A 624 12.63 -23.87 -20.08
N HIS A 625 11.96 -24.64 -20.94
CA HIS A 625 11.83 -24.34 -22.37
C HIS A 625 11.09 -23.01 -22.60
N ILE A 626 9.93 -22.82 -21.97
CA ILE A 626 9.10 -21.60 -22.11
C ILE A 626 9.90 -20.37 -21.69
N ILE A 627 10.53 -20.40 -20.50
CA ILE A 627 11.33 -19.28 -19.99
C ILE A 627 12.54 -19.00 -20.90
N ARG A 628 13.28 -20.02 -21.33
CA ARG A 628 14.45 -19.85 -22.22
C ARG A 628 14.06 -19.37 -23.62
N SER A 629 12.90 -19.78 -24.13
CA SER A 629 12.35 -19.36 -25.42
C SER A 629 11.99 -17.86 -25.41
N LYS A 630 11.32 -17.41 -24.35
CA LYS A 630 10.79 -16.05 -24.23
C LYS A 630 11.80 -15.01 -23.77
N TYR A 631 12.68 -15.37 -22.83
CA TYR A 631 13.62 -14.44 -22.18
C TYR A 631 15.10 -14.69 -22.51
N GLY A 632 15.41 -15.76 -23.24
CA GLY A 632 16.78 -16.20 -23.49
C GLY A 632 17.32 -17.12 -22.38
N ARG A 633 18.47 -17.76 -22.65
CA ARG A 633 19.03 -18.79 -21.76
C ARG A 633 19.48 -18.28 -20.40
N ASP A 634 19.95 -17.04 -20.35
CA ASP A 634 20.61 -16.45 -19.18
C ASP A 634 19.61 -15.74 -18.24
N HIS A 635 18.30 -15.89 -18.42
CA HIS A 635 17.32 -15.12 -17.65
C HIS A 635 17.08 -15.68 -16.23
N LYS A 636 17.05 -14.81 -15.21
CA LYS A 636 16.94 -15.20 -13.79
C LYS A 636 15.77 -16.13 -13.44
N LYS A 637 14.63 -16.00 -14.14
CA LYS A 637 13.47 -16.92 -13.97
C LYS A 637 13.79 -18.39 -14.27
N ALA A 638 14.90 -18.69 -14.96
CA ALA A 638 15.31 -20.07 -15.22
C ALA A 638 15.97 -20.74 -14.00
N PHE A 639 16.49 -19.99 -13.02
CA PHE A 639 17.38 -20.53 -11.98
C PHE A 639 16.67 -21.55 -11.08
N GLY A 640 15.55 -21.19 -10.46
CA GLY A 640 14.77 -22.13 -9.63
C GLY A 640 14.24 -23.35 -10.39
N ILE A 641 14.01 -23.23 -11.70
CA ILE A 641 13.63 -24.38 -12.55
C ILE A 641 14.84 -25.29 -12.80
N MET A 642 16.02 -24.71 -13.05
CA MET A 642 17.27 -25.48 -13.21
C MET A 642 17.68 -26.19 -11.91
N GLU A 643 17.45 -25.57 -10.74
CA GLU A 643 17.69 -26.16 -9.42
C GLU A 643 16.77 -27.36 -9.14
N GLY A 644 15.45 -27.18 -9.32
CA GLY A 644 14.47 -28.27 -9.17
C GLY A 644 14.71 -29.42 -10.16
N LEU A 645 15.08 -29.10 -11.41
CA LEU A 645 15.46 -30.09 -12.42
C LEU A 645 16.76 -30.82 -12.04
N ALA A 646 17.77 -30.13 -11.52
CA ALA A 646 19.01 -30.75 -11.06
C ALA A 646 18.76 -31.74 -9.91
N GLY A 647 17.94 -31.35 -8.92
CA GLY A 647 17.50 -32.23 -7.83
C GLY A 647 16.80 -33.48 -8.34
N THR A 648 15.87 -33.29 -9.28
CA THR A 648 15.12 -34.37 -9.92
C THR A 648 16.04 -35.33 -10.70
N LEU A 649 16.98 -34.81 -11.50
CA LEU A 649 17.95 -35.61 -12.24
C LEU A 649 18.87 -36.42 -11.31
N HIS A 650 19.29 -35.83 -10.18
CA HIS A 650 20.09 -36.53 -9.18
C HIS A 650 19.29 -37.67 -8.52
N MET A 651 18.04 -37.45 -8.11
CA MET A 651 17.18 -38.51 -7.55
C MET A 651 16.92 -39.67 -8.52
N GLN A 652 16.96 -39.41 -9.85
CA GLN A 652 16.89 -40.46 -10.87
C GLN A 652 18.24 -41.16 -11.15
N GLY A 653 19.33 -40.76 -10.50
CA GLY A 653 20.68 -41.28 -10.77
C GLY A 653 21.32 -40.77 -12.08
N LYS A 654 20.79 -39.70 -12.69
CA LYS A 654 21.31 -39.10 -13.93
C LYS A 654 22.44 -38.10 -13.63
N ALA A 655 23.50 -38.58 -12.98
CA ALA A 655 24.61 -37.76 -12.49
C ALA A 655 25.23 -36.85 -13.58
N GLU A 656 25.54 -37.38 -14.77
CA GLU A 656 26.16 -36.57 -15.84
C GLU A 656 25.27 -35.42 -16.34
N GLU A 657 23.94 -35.61 -16.37
CA GLU A 657 22.98 -34.57 -16.75
C GLU A 657 22.82 -33.52 -15.65
N CYS A 658 22.76 -33.97 -14.39
CA CYS A 658 22.72 -33.11 -13.20
C CYS A 658 23.97 -32.22 -13.11
N GLU A 659 25.18 -32.79 -13.18
CA GLU A 659 26.44 -32.04 -13.11
C GLU A 659 26.54 -30.98 -14.21
N LYS A 660 26.15 -31.34 -15.44
CA LYS A 660 26.14 -30.41 -16.57
C LYS A 660 25.19 -29.24 -16.33
N LEU A 661 24.01 -29.50 -15.76
CA LEU A 661 23.01 -28.47 -15.47
C LEU A 661 23.44 -27.56 -14.31
N LEU A 662 24.03 -28.11 -13.25
CA LEU A 662 24.57 -27.34 -12.12
C LEU A 662 25.77 -26.49 -12.54
N ARG A 663 26.66 -26.99 -13.41
CA ARG A 663 27.74 -26.18 -13.99
C ARG A 663 27.19 -25.04 -14.87
N GLU A 664 26.17 -25.28 -15.69
CA GLU A 664 25.47 -24.22 -16.45
C GLU A 664 24.86 -23.17 -15.51
N LEU A 665 24.19 -23.60 -14.43
CA LEU A 665 23.58 -22.72 -13.43
C LEU A 665 24.61 -21.81 -12.76
N VAL A 666 25.73 -22.36 -12.28
CA VAL A 666 26.82 -21.60 -11.64
C VAL A 666 27.39 -20.56 -12.62
N GLU A 667 27.69 -20.96 -13.86
CA GLU A 667 28.23 -20.03 -14.86
C GLU A 667 27.28 -18.88 -15.20
N VAL A 668 25.97 -19.16 -15.29
CA VAL A 668 24.96 -18.16 -15.63
C VAL A 668 24.64 -17.26 -14.43
N LYS A 669 24.45 -17.80 -13.21
CA LYS A 669 24.24 -16.97 -12.01
C LYS A 669 25.40 -16.00 -11.79
N ILE A 670 26.65 -16.46 -11.89
CA ILE A 670 27.84 -15.58 -11.78
C ILE A 670 27.82 -14.47 -12.83
N ARG A 671 27.42 -14.78 -14.07
CA ARG A 671 27.38 -13.81 -15.18
C ARG A 671 26.29 -12.74 -14.99
N VAL A 672 25.15 -13.10 -14.40
CA VAL A 672 23.94 -12.27 -14.36
C VAL A 672 23.77 -11.54 -13.03
N LEU A 673 24.07 -12.19 -11.90
CA LEU A 673 23.90 -11.65 -10.56
C LEU A 673 25.24 -11.36 -9.85
N GLY A 674 26.36 -11.88 -10.36
CA GLY A 674 27.69 -11.79 -9.74
C GLY A 674 28.02 -12.97 -8.83
N GLU A 675 29.27 -13.05 -8.36
CA GLU A 675 29.74 -14.23 -7.60
C GLU A 675 29.06 -14.41 -6.23
N ALA A 676 28.73 -13.32 -5.53
CA ALA A 676 28.03 -13.36 -4.24
C ALA A 676 26.67 -14.08 -4.33
N GLN A 677 25.92 -13.81 -5.39
CA GLN A 677 24.57 -14.33 -5.62
C GLN A 677 24.55 -15.69 -6.35
N ALA A 678 25.69 -16.38 -6.39
CA ALA A 678 25.85 -17.70 -6.99
C ALA A 678 26.36 -18.76 -5.99
N VAL A 679 26.49 -18.40 -4.71
CA VAL A 679 27.03 -19.28 -3.66
C VAL A 679 26.16 -20.53 -3.46
N ASP A 680 24.85 -20.39 -3.59
CA ASP A 680 23.89 -21.51 -3.51
C ASP A 680 24.11 -22.57 -4.60
N ALA A 681 24.22 -22.16 -5.86
CA ALA A 681 24.49 -23.08 -6.97
C ALA A 681 25.92 -23.67 -6.89
N ILE A 682 26.87 -22.93 -6.31
CA ILE A 682 28.23 -23.43 -6.05
C ILE A 682 28.21 -24.53 -4.97
N ASP A 683 27.40 -24.38 -3.92
CA ASP A 683 27.18 -25.36 -2.86
C ASP A 683 26.47 -26.61 -3.40
N ASP A 684 25.37 -26.44 -4.14
CA ASP A 684 24.63 -27.54 -4.79
C ASP A 684 25.55 -28.36 -5.74
N LEU A 685 26.42 -27.69 -6.50
CA LEU A 685 27.43 -28.35 -7.34
C LEU A 685 28.52 -29.04 -6.51
N ALA A 686 29.00 -28.42 -5.42
CA ALA A 686 30.01 -29.02 -4.55
C ALA A 686 29.49 -30.29 -3.87
N GLU A 687 28.26 -30.26 -3.36
CA GLU A 687 27.58 -31.40 -2.75
C GLU A 687 27.35 -32.53 -3.77
N HIS A 688 26.92 -32.21 -4.99
CA HIS A 688 26.82 -33.22 -6.04
C HIS A 688 28.18 -33.89 -6.33
N LEU A 689 29.23 -33.11 -6.56
CA LEU A 689 30.58 -33.62 -6.80
C LEU A 689 31.11 -34.43 -5.61
N ARG A 690 30.72 -34.06 -4.38
CA ARG A 690 31.07 -34.79 -3.16
C ARG A 690 30.43 -36.18 -3.13
N ARG A 691 29.17 -36.32 -3.54
CA ARG A 691 28.46 -37.62 -3.63
C ARG A 691 29.02 -38.51 -4.73
N GLU A 692 29.32 -37.95 -5.91
CA GLU A 692 29.99 -38.64 -7.02
C GLU A 692 31.44 -39.04 -6.72
N GLY A 693 31.97 -38.72 -5.53
CA GLY A 693 33.33 -39.06 -5.12
C GLY A 693 34.42 -38.18 -5.73
N LYS A 694 34.06 -37.11 -6.46
CA LYS A 694 34.96 -36.09 -7.02
C LYS A 694 35.43 -35.10 -5.94
N LYS A 695 35.99 -35.65 -4.86
CA LYS A 695 36.29 -34.95 -3.59
C LYS A 695 37.20 -33.73 -3.78
N ASP A 696 38.24 -33.83 -4.60
CA ASP A 696 39.18 -32.72 -4.84
C ASP A 696 38.54 -31.54 -5.60
N GLU A 697 37.51 -31.78 -6.43
CA GLU A 697 36.74 -30.71 -7.07
C GLU A 697 35.71 -30.11 -6.11
N ALA A 698 34.99 -30.95 -5.35
CA ALA A 698 34.06 -30.49 -4.32
C ALA A 698 34.74 -29.56 -3.30
N GLU A 699 35.94 -29.92 -2.84
CA GLU A 699 36.75 -29.08 -1.94
C GLU A 699 37.06 -27.70 -2.54
N GLN A 700 37.39 -27.64 -3.84
CA GLN A 700 37.65 -26.37 -4.53
C GLN A 700 36.40 -25.48 -4.60
N TYR A 701 35.22 -26.05 -4.83
CA TYR A 701 33.97 -25.29 -4.85
C TYR A 701 33.53 -24.83 -3.46
N TYR A 702 33.60 -25.66 -2.41
CA TYR A 702 33.36 -25.21 -1.03
C TYR A 702 34.33 -24.09 -0.62
N ARG A 703 35.63 -24.24 -0.91
CA ARG A 703 36.64 -23.18 -0.67
C ARG A 703 36.40 -21.92 -1.52
N LYS A 704 35.75 -22.03 -2.68
CA LYS A 704 35.32 -20.87 -3.49
C LYS A 704 34.15 -20.16 -2.81
N ALA A 705 33.12 -20.88 -2.39
CA ALA A 705 31.95 -20.32 -1.69
C ALA A 705 32.36 -19.56 -0.42
N LEU A 706 33.15 -20.19 0.47
CA LEU A 706 33.63 -19.54 1.70
C LEU A 706 34.50 -18.30 1.43
N ARG A 707 35.26 -18.27 0.32
CA ARG A 707 36.05 -17.09 -0.07
C ARG A 707 35.15 -15.92 -0.48
N ILE A 708 34.01 -16.20 -1.09
CA ILE A 708 33.03 -15.19 -1.51
C ILE A 708 32.35 -14.61 -0.26
N GLN A 709 31.78 -15.47 0.59
CA GLN A 709 31.10 -15.09 1.85
C GLN A 709 32.01 -14.36 2.85
N LYS A 710 33.32 -14.67 2.89
CA LYS A 710 34.27 -13.98 3.77
C LYS A 710 34.46 -12.47 3.49
N ASN A 711 33.91 -11.94 2.39
CA ASN A 711 33.90 -10.50 2.10
C ASN A 711 32.63 -9.79 2.60
N GLU A 712 31.69 -10.51 3.22
CA GLU A 712 30.43 -9.99 3.73
C GLU A 712 30.52 -9.79 5.25
N GLU A 713 29.78 -8.81 5.81
CA GLU A 713 29.87 -8.47 7.25
C GLU A 713 29.17 -9.48 8.17
N THR A 714 28.36 -10.40 7.62
CA THR A 714 27.51 -11.34 8.36
C THR A 714 27.66 -12.76 7.84
N VAL A 715 27.89 -13.72 8.73
CA VAL A 715 27.90 -15.15 8.42
C VAL A 715 26.47 -15.67 8.43
N ASP A 716 25.98 -16.18 7.29
CA ASP A 716 24.65 -16.77 7.16
C ASP A 716 24.63 -18.27 7.49
N GLN A 717 23.44 -18.84 7.71
CA GLN A 717 23.29 -20.28 8.00
C GLN A 717 23.86 -21.18 6.90
N ARG A 718 23.84 -20.73 5.64
CA ARG A 718 24.43 -21.48 4.51
C ARG A 718 25.96 -21.49 4.55
N THR A 719 26.62 -20.39 4.93
CA THR A 719 28.07 -20.39 5.21
C THR A 719 28.42 -21.47 6.22
N LEU A 720 27.64 -21.60 7.30
CA LEU A 720 27.87 -22.57 8.36
C LEU A 720 27.73 -24.03 7.86
N VAL A 721 26.73 -24.30 7.01
CA VAL A 721 26.57 -25.61 6.33
C VAL A 721 27.78 -25.90 5.42
N ILE A 722 28.24 -24.92 4.63
CA ILE A 722 29.40 -25.08 3.74
C ILE A 722 30.70 -25.33 4.54
N MET A 723 30.91 -24.63 5.65
CA MET A 723 32.05 -24.85 6.56
C MET A 723 32.02 -26.26 7.16
N GLU A 724 30.84 -26.74 7.57
CA GLU A 724 30.62 -28.07 8.14
C GLU A 724 30.81 -29.18 7.11
N ALA A 725 30.29 -29.00 5.89
CA ALA A 725 30.50 -29.90 4.76
C ALA A 725 31.98 -29.99 4.35
N LEU A 726 32.69 -28.87 4.32
CA LEU A 726 34.14 -28.83 4.06
C LEU A 726 34.93 -29.52 5.18
N ALA A 727 34.61 -29.27 6.46
CA ALA A 727 35.26 -29.93 7.59
C ALA A 727 35.10 -31.46 7.52
N MET A 728 33.88 -31.93 7.26
CA MET A 728 33.58 -33.36 7.09
C MET A 728 34.27 -33.96 5.85
N LEU A 729 34.43 -33.19 4.78
CA LEU A 729 35.15 -33.62 3.58
C LEU A 729 36.65 -33.78 3.83
N LEU A 730 37.30 -32.79 4.44
CA LEU A 730 38.73 -32.80 4.79
C LEU A 730 39.05 -33.98 5.72
N PHE A 731 38.24 -34.14 6.78
CA PHE A 731 38.35 -35.25 7.72
C PHE A 731 38.20 -36.62 7.03
N LYS A 732 37.18 -36.81 6.19
CA LYS A 732 36.99 -38.05 5.39
C LYS A 732 38.10 -38.30 4.35
N GLN A 733 38.96 -37.33 4.07
CA GLN A 733 40.15 -37.47 3.23
C GLN A 733 41.44 -37.72 4.03
N GLY A 734 41.43 -37.51 5.35
CA GLY A 734 42.66 -37.51 6.17
C GLY A 734 43.61 -36.36 5.84
N LYS A 735 43.10 -35.28 5.22
CA LYS A 735 43.85 -34.05 4.90
C LYS A 735 43.46 -32.97 5.89
N ASP A 736 44.43 -32.12 6.26
CA ASP A 736 44.21 -30.88 7.02
C ASP A 736 43.27 -31.02 8.22
N GLU A 737 43.49 -32.08 9.03
CA GLU A 737 42.62 -32.47 10.15
C GLU A 737 42.42 -31.35 11.19
N GLU A 738 43.44 -30.51 11.41
CA GLU A 738 43.34 -29.34 12.27
C GLU A 738 42.52 -28.19 11.64
N GLU A 739 42.50 -28.06 10.30
CA GLU A 739 41.58 -27.14 9.61
C GLU A 739 40.13 -27.64 9.76
N ALA A 740 39.88 -28.94 9.56
CA ALA A 740 38.57 -29.55 9.76
C ALA A 740 38.04 -29.32 11.19
N LYS A 741 38.87 -29.58 12.21
CA LYS A 741 38.53 -29.29 13.62
C LYS A 741 38.36 -27.79 13.88
N SER A 742 39.12 -26.92 13.22
CA SER A 742 38.99 -25.46 13.37
C SER A 742 37.66 -24.96 12.82
N LEU A 743 37.31 -25.33 11.58
CA LEU A 743 36.06 -24.97 10.93
C LEU A 743 34.84 -25.42 11.75
N SER A 744 34.86 -26.68 12.23
CA SER A 744 33.75 -27.21 13.04
C SER A 744 33.62 -26.54 14.42
N ARG A 745 34.73 -26.14 15.06
CA ARG A 745 34.67 -25.31 16.28
C ARG A 745 34.06 -23.94 16.00
N GLU A 746 34.47 -23.29 14.91
CA GLU A 746 33.96 -21.97 14.50
C GLU A 746 32.44 -22.02 14.22
N VAL A 747 31.96 -23.04 13.49
CA VAL A 747 30.52 -23.26 13.26
C VAL A 747 29.77 -23.43 14.58
N VAL A 748 30.27 -24.28 15.47
CA VAL A 748 29.65 -24.53 16.78
C VAL A 748 29.59 -23.26 17.64
N ASP A 749 30.65 -22.46 17.67
CA ASP A 749 30.69 -21.24 18.48
C ASP A 749 29.84 -20.12 17.86
N ILE A 750 29.68 -20.05 16.54
CA ILE A 750 28.73 -19.14 15.88
C ILE A 750 27.28 -19.58 16.18
N ARG A 751 26.91 -20.84 15.94
CA ARG A 751 25.55 -21.35 16.19
C ARG A 751 25.11 -21.22 17.65
N LYS A 752 26.00 -21.47 18.62
CA LYS A 752 25.71 -21.23 20.05
C LYS A 752 25.34 -19.77 20.36
N ASN A 753 25.95 -18.81 19.64
CA ASN A 753 25.73 -17.38 19.87
C ASN A 753 24.49 -16.85 19.11
N LEU A 754 24.17 -17.42 17.95
CA LEU A 754 23.01 -17.05 17.14
C LEU A 754 21.74 -17.80 17.58
N ASP A 755 21.79 -19.13 17.54
CA ASP A 755 20.63 -20.01 17.64
C ASP A 755 20.43 -20.54 19.08
N GLY A 756 21.46 -20.42 19.92
CA GLY A 756 21.49 -20.97 21.28
C GLY A 756 21.94 -22.44 21.35
N ILE A 757 22.26 -22.89 22.56
CA ILE A 757 22.83 -24.24 22.81
C ILE A 757 21.81 -25.36 22.57
N GLU A 758 20.53 -25.10 22.80
CA GLU A 758 19.45 -26.10 22.72
C GLU A 758 18.89 -26.27 21.30
N ASN A 759 19.28 -25.41 20.34
CA ASN A 759 18.82 -25.50 18.96
C ASN A 759 19.32 -26.81 18.29
N PRO A 760 18.46 -27.55 17.55
CA PRO A 760 18.84 -28.78 16.87
C PRO A 760 20.06 -28.66 15.93
N ALA A 761 20.23 -27.53 15.23
CA ALA A 761 21.37 -27.27 14.36
C ALA A 761 22.67 -27.08 15.16
N THR A 762 22.62 -26.37 16.30
CA THR A 762 23.75 -26.26 17.23
C THR A 762 24.15 -27.63 17.79
N LEU A 763 23.16 -28.44 18.18
CA LEU A 763 23.38 -29.80 18.68
C LEU A 763 23.96 -30.72 17.60
N HIS A 764 23.51 -30.59 16.34
CA HIS A 764 24.09 -31.31 15.20
C HIS A 764 25.56 -30.95 15.00
N SER A 765 25.90 -29.66 14.95
CA SER A 765 27.30 -29.26 14.78
C SER A 765 28.18 -29.63 15.98
N MET A 766 27.62 -29.63 17.20
CA MET A 766 28.32 -30.16 18.38
C MET A 766 28.57 -31.67 18.26
N HIS A 767 27.66 -32.44 17.66
CA HIS A 767 27.86 -33.86 17.37
C HIS A 767 28.93 -34.08 16.28
N VAL A 768 28.91 -33.28 15.20
CA VAL A 768 29.95 -33.31 14.15
C VAL A 768 31.31 -33.00 14.75
N LEU A 769 31.42 -31.93 15.55
CA LEU A 769 32.66 -31.59 16.26
C LEU A 769 33.11 -32.70 17.21
N ALA A 770 32.19 -33.32 17.97
CA ALA A 770 32.53 -34.43 18.85
C ALA A 770 33.12 -35.62 18.09
N LYS A 771 32.58 -35.94 16.89
CA LYS A 771 33.08 -36.99 16.00
C LYS A 771 34.47 -36.67 15.43
N LEU A 772 34.69 -35.43 15.00
CA LEU A 772 36.00 -34.94 14.54
C LEU A 772 37.07 -34.97 15.65
N LEU A 773 36.67 -34.91 16.92
CA LEU A 773 37.56 -34.97 18.07
C LEU A 773 37.72 -36.39 18.65
N SER A 774 36.76 -37.30 18.47
CA SER A 774 36.81 -38.68 18.99
C SER A 774 37.75 -39.58 18.19
N ASP A 775 37.74 -39.45 16.87
CA ASP A 775 38.40 -40.41 16.00
C ASP A 775 39.93 -40.21 15.93
N GLY A 776 40.41 -39.02 16.31
CA GLY A 776 41.83 -38.69 16.51
C GLY A 776 42.45 -39.27 17.81
N LEU A 777 41.73 -40.14 18.54
CA LEU A 777 42.22 -40.86 19.73
C LEU A 777 42.49 -42.36 19.46
N SER A 778 42.66 -42.76 18.20
CA SER A 778 42.94 -44.15 17.79
C SER A 778 44.41 -44.44 17.46
#